data_AF-A0A353GLQ0-F1
#
_entry.id   AF-A0A353GLQ0-F1
#
_cell.length_a   1.000
_cell.length_b   1.000
_cell.length_c   1.000
_cell.angle_alpha   90.00
_cell.angle_beta   90.00
_cell.angle_gamma   90.00
#
_symmetry.space_group_name_H-M   'P 1'
#
loop_
_entity.id
_entity.type
_entity.pdbx_description
1 polymer ?
#
loop_
_entity_poly.entity_id
_entity_poly.type
_entity_poly.pdbx_seq_one_letter_code
_entity_poly.pdbx_strand_id
1 'polypeptide(L)'
;MANSSTTSTVDWDTLREEGLAHLQAISGDLWTDYNIHDPGVTFLELLCYAITDLDNRISQDISDIVTENTATATVKHYFSPGEVMTINPVTINDYRKLLIDLPGVKNAWLTAVTDSEPTLYYDKDNNALLYDYASGSERMNVNGLYRVYIEKDEDVTDEDALKAAVWEKLHEHRNLCEDFLEVNIMEEQTISVFSDIQIDENADANQVMAEIYYDLREYISPGVKQYSLQRMLTKGKSIEEIFTGPQLENGFIDDDELDNGIKRQELHTSDLIRIIMAHSEVKDVRNLYIANKLNPDVREKQEWALVVDSTKALVMEDFNTSKLRMFKNDTICPINGATVKANVAALEEDAEREMFDDPAMDLTEPLGEIPDALFDYTSIAYELPATYGVSETGLPSTTTAKRKGLARQLRGYLLFFEQILVNYLKQLDSFKRLFAFRQDTTEVLKSYFSQLLPEEIWKDDFPEIAAIVEADLTESLPFCETAFSRKNRIFDHLLAQFNEKFADYALFSYKYNSTNGLSQDDQSINYLTAKGSFLENYPELSQNRNRAYNYSVANSGNEPTDGLKNLIAAKLGIDLDNSSSDSSDSEEFFVVEHMLFKPDESSVLDLICSERIEEDYQPDPYSYRLTFIIPKQAGRFSNSNFKNLVYDTIKNETPAHIGYTVLELTATEMSEFTEVYHNFLTELINHKQGNSTSYNLYRGQLMELLGIGRPRIPVLHLDAQDVLDSQIAPGDGTYVTKWADLSGNNHHACAESENTAPVYQENGLGSLLPSLKFTAQSALEINNALITDDFSVMVVFKTLAQDGTETAYFPLIAGDQATSFTLGFKGNGDAVAGIGSEMLTIESKAASPHMAMFCRDETAGEIRLYLDGALEMTRELTTNTALASTAVAIAPGVECELAEVIVL
;
A
#
# COMPACT_ATOMS: atom_id res chain seq x y z
N MET A 1 -3.02 5.53 36.31
CA MET A 1 -2.64 6.22 37.57
C MET A 1 -3.34 7.58 37.58
N ALA A 2 -4.37 7.75 38.41
CA ALA A 2 -5.08 9.01 38.53
C ALA A 2 -4.23 10.00 39.35
N ASN A 3 -3.57 10.93 38.67
CA ASN A 3 -3.05 12.12 39.33
C ASN A 3 -4.25 13.03 39.62
N SER A 4 -4.84 12.88 40.79
CA SER A 4 -5.72 13.91 41.36
C SER A 4 -4.85 15.11 41.73
N SER A 5 -4.46 15.92 40.75
CA SER A 5 -4.16 17.32 41.02
C SER A 5 -5.47 17.93 41.46
N THR A 6 -5.64 18.13 42.77
CA THR A 6 -6.71 18.97 43.32
C THR A 6 -6.54 20.35 42.71
N THR A 7 -7.24 20.64 41.63
CA THR A 7 -7.53 21.98 41.17
C THR A 7 -8.15 22.69 42.37
N SER A 8 -7.50 23.75 42.86
CA SER A 8 -8.11 24.60 43.87
C SER A 8 -9.35 25.21 43.25
N THR A 9 -10.53 24.70 43.59
CA THR A 9 -11.81 25.28 43.20
C THR A 9 -11.82 26.75 43.60
N VAL A 10 -12.19 27.61 42.66
CA VAL A 10 -12.23 29.05 42.91
C VAL A 10 -13.39 29.33 43.86
N ASP A 11 -13.07 29.67 45.10
CA ASP A 11 -14.06 29.95 46.14
C ASP A 11 -14.43 31.44 46.16
N TRP A 12 -15.73 31.71 46.30
CA TRP A 12 -16.29 33.06 46.24
C TRP A 12 -15.75 33.98 47.35
N ASP A 13 -15.62 33.47 48.58
CA ASP A 13 -15.11 34.24 49.72
C ASP A 13 -13.65 34.66 49.46
N THR A 14 -12.86 33.72 48.94
CA THR A 14 -11.46 33.96 48.57
C THR A 14 -11.33 35.01 47.46
N LEU A 15 -12.14 34.91 46.39
CA LEU A 15 -12.18 35.90 45.30
C LEU A 15 -12.55 37.29 45.83
N ARG A 16 -13.49 37.35 46.76
CA ARG A 16 -13.93 38.60 47.36
C ARG A 16 -12.84 39.24 48.21
N GLU A 17 -12.15 38.45 49.03
CA GLU A 17 -11.01 38.93 49.82
C GLU A 17 -9.89 39.49 48.94
N GLU A 18 -9.53 38.78 47.87
CA GLU A 18 -8.51 39.21 46.91
C GLU A 18 -8.95 40.47 46.14
N GLY A 19 -10.20 40.49 45.66
CA GLY A 19 -10.79 41.64 44.99
C GLY A 19 -10.81 42.90 45.86
N LEU A 20 -11.17 42.77 47.15
CA LEU A 20 -11.11 43.88 48.11
C LEU A 20 -9.67 44.34 48.35
N ALA A 21 -8.71 43.42 48.47
CA ALA A 21 -7.31 43.77 48.63
C ALA A 21 -6.78 44.56 47.41
N HIS A 22 -7.15 44.16 46.18
CA HIS A 22 -6.81 44.91 44.97
C HIS A 22 -7.44 46.31 44.95
N LEU A 23 -8.73 46.42 45.28
CA LEU A 23 -9.41 47.71 45.32
C LEU A 23 -8.81 48.66 46.36
N GLN A 24 -8.45 48.14 47.54
CA GLN A 24 -7.76 48.91 48.59
C GLN A 24 -6.39 49.39 48.12
N ALA A 25 -5.62 48.54 47.44
CA ALA A 25 -4.31 48.90 46.92
C ALA A 25 -4.38 49.97 45.81
N ILE A 26 -5.39 49.90 44.94
CA ILE A 26 -5.54 50.80 43.78
C ILE A 26 -6.21 52.12 44.17
N SER A 27 -7.20 52.08 45.08
CA SER A 27 -8.12 53.19 45.33
C SER A 27 -8.28 53.60 46.80
N GLY A 28 -7.51 53.02 47.73
CA GLY A 28 -7.67 53.23 49.18
C GLY A 28 -7.51 54.69 49.65
N ASP A 29 -6.88 55.55 48.84
CA ASP A 29 -6.79 56.99 49.10
C ASP A 29 -8.08 57.76 48.74
N LEU A 30 -8.95 57.20 47.89
CA LEU A 30 -10.18 57.81 47.39
C LEU A 30 -11.44 57.11 47.91
N TRP A 31 -11.49 55.79 47.82
CA TRP A 31 -12.58 54.96 48.33
C TRP A 31 -12.11 54.30 49.62
N THR A 32 -12.73 54.66 50.74
CA THR A 32 -12.28 54.23 52.09
C THR A 32 -13.30 53.35 52.80
N ASP A 33 -14.50 53.21 52.25
CA ASP A 33 -15.61 52.44 52.82
C ASP A 33 -15.82 51.15 52.03
N TYR A 34 -15.37 50.03 52.60
CA TYR A 34 -15.46 48.70 51.99
C TYR A 34 -16.46 47.79 52.74
N ASN A 35 -17.49 48.40 53.33
CA ASN A 35 -18.53 47.66 54.04
C ASN A 35 -19.64 47.16 53.09
N ILE A 36 -20.41 46.17 53.56
CA ILE A 36 -21.48 45.48 52.80
C ILE A 36 -22.58 46.42 52.27
N HIS A 37 -22.74 47.60 52.86
CA HIS A 37 -23.75 48.56 52.44
C HIS A 37 -23.31 49.45 51.27
N ASP A 38 -22.02 49.43 50.90
CA ASP A 38 -21.49 50.19 49.78
C ASP A 38 -21.85 49.49 48.45
N PRO A 39 -22.50 50.19 47.49
CA PRO A 39 -22.85 49.60 46.20
C PRO A 39 -21.67 49.06 45.40
N GLY A 40 -20.49 49.67 45.50
CA GLY A 40 -19.29 49.18 44.83
C GLY A 40 -18.84 47.82 45.37
N VAL A 41 -19.00 47.58 46.68
CA VAL A 41 -18.74 46.26 47.27
C VAL A 41 -19.76 45.24 46.77
N THR A 42 -21.05 45.62 46.64
CA THR A 42 -22.05 44.71 46.07
C THR A 42 -21.79 44.36 44.60
N PHE A 43 -21.18 45.27 43.83
CA PHE A 43 -20.77 44.98 42.45
C PHE A 43 -19.55 44.06 42.40
N LEU A 44 -18.58 44.23 43.31
CA LEU A 44 -17.49 43.27 43.45
C LEU A 44 -18.03 41.87 43.75
N GLU A 45 -18.92 41.77 44.74
CA GLU A 45 -19.58 40.52 45.14
C GLU A 45 -20.32 39.84 43.97
N LEU A 46 -20.99 40.63 43.12
CA LEU A 46 -21.63 40.16 41.89
C LEU A 46 -20.61 39.61 40.88
N LEU A 47 -19.49 40.30 40.68
CA LEU A 47 -18.45 39.83 39.75
C LEU A 47 -17.74 38.59 40.29
N CYS A 48 -17.53 38.48 41.61
CA CYS A 48 -17.04 37.26 42.24
C CYS A 48 -17.98 36.08 41.98
N TYR A 49 -19.31 36.30 42.04
CA TYR A 49 -20.30 35.28 41.69
C TYR A 49 -20.17 34.88 40.22
N ALA A 50 -20.07 35.83 39.29
CA ALA A 50 -19.92 35.56 37.87
C ALA A 50 -18.66 34.74 37.54
N ILE A 51 -17.54 35.02 38.21
CA ILE A 51 -16.29 34.24 38.06
C ILE A 51 -16.47 32.83 38.63
N THR A 52 -17.16 32.69 39.76
CA THR A 52 -17.45 31.39 40.38
C THR A 52 -18.34 30.53 39.47
N ASP A 53 -19.34 31.14 38.82
CA ASP A 53 -20.17 30.45 37.82
C ASP A 53 -19.34 29.98 36.62
N LEU A 54 -18.43 30.83 36.13
CA LEU A 54 -17.51 30.46 35.04
C LEU A 54 -16.61 29.27 35.42
N ASP A 55 -16.04 29.27 36.64
CA ASP A 55 -15.21 28.17 37.14
C ASP A 55 -15.99 26.85 37.19
N ASN A 56 -17.25 26.90 37.65
CA ASN A 56 -18.13 25.74 37.67
C ASN A 56 -18.39 25.18 36.27
N ARG A 57 -18.55 26.04 35.25
CA ARG A 57 -18.76 25.63 33.86
C ARG A 57 -17.51 25.04 33.21
N ILE A 58 -16.34 25.63 33.48
CA ILE A 58 -15.05 25.14 32.96
C ILE A 58 -14.65 23.83 33.65
N SER A 59 -15.11 23.60 34.87
CA SER A 59 -14.85 22.38 35.65
C SER A 59 -15.78 21.21 35.33
N GLN A 60 -16.71 21.36 34.37
CA GLN A 60 -17.50 20.22 33.88
C GLN A 60 -16.60 19.17 33.21
N ASP A 61 -17.13 17.95 33.02
CA ASP A 61 -16.37 16.91 32.33
C ASP A 61 -16.02 17.40 30.90
N ILE A 62 -14.80 17.09 30.47
CA ILE A 62 -14.37 17.45 29.13
C ILE A 62 -15.25 16.80 28.07
N SER A 63 -15.80 15.59 28.34
CA SER A 63 -16.75 14.92 27.46
C SER A 63 -17.98 15.80 27.19
N ASP A 64 -18.48 16.50 28.20
CA ASP A 64 -19.68 17.33 28.09
C ASP A 64 -19.37 18.62 27.31
N ILE A 65 -18.20 19.22 27.56
CA ILE A 65 -17.75 20.45 26.90
C ILE A 65 -17.52 20.22 25.39
N VAL A 66 -16.96 19.07 25.00
CA VAL A 66 -16.64 18.78 23.60
C VAL A 66 -17.81 18.22 22.79
N THR A 67 -18.89 17.79 23.46
CA THR A 67 -20.07 17.21 22.80
C THR A 67 -20.83 18.26 21.97
N GLU A 68 -21.38 17.83 20.82
CA GLU A 68 -22.27 18.64 19.99
C GLU A 68 -23.74 18.41 20.32
N ASN A 69 -24.55 19.46 20.20
CA ASN A 69 -25.99 19.35 20.39
C ASN A 69 -26.56 18.48 19.25
N THR A 70 -27.19 17.37 19.63
CA THR A 70 -27.60 16.24 18.76
C THR A 70 -28.52 16.63 17.61
N ALA A 71 -29.09 17.83 17.62
CA ALA A 71 -29.91 18.37 16.52
C ALA A 71 -29.11 18.77 15.26
N THR A 72 -27.78 18.91 15.33
CA THR A 72 -26.92 19.40 14.22
C THR A 72 -25.64 18.59 13.97
N ALA A 73 -25.43 17.48 14.69
CA ALA A 73 -24.17 16.73 14.67
C ALA A 73 -23.96 15.96 13.35
N THR A 74 -23.32 16.60 12.38
CA THR A 74 -22.84 15.98 11.14
C THR A 74 -21.31 16.00 11.01
N VAL A 75 -20.59 16.66 11.93
CA VAL A 75 -19.14 16.88 11.82
C VAL A 75 -18.39 16.05 12.88
N LYS A 76 -17.55 15.12 12.45
CA LYS A 76 -16.64 14.38 13.33
C LYS A 76 -15.40 15.22 13.63
N HIS A 77 -15.22 15.69 14.86
CA HIS A 77 -14.06 16.52 15.23
C HIS A 77 -12.79 15.72 15.50
N TYR A 78 -12.92 14.47 15.97
CA TYR A 78 -11.81 13.66 16.45
C TYR A 78 -11.68 12.33 15.69
N PHE A 79 -10.50 11.71 15.73
CA PHE A 79 -10.28 10.40 15.13
C PHE A 79 -10.71 9.29 16.09
N SER A 80 -11.33 8.24 15.56
CA SER A 80 -11.53 6.99 16.30
C SER A 80 -10.26 6.12 16.29
N PRO A 81 -10.15 5.14 17.20
CA PRO A 81 -9.07 4.15 17.14
C PRO A 81 -8.98 3.43 15.79
N GLY A 82 -10.12 3.04 15.21
CA GLY A 82 -10.15 2.39 13.90
C GLY A 82 -9.55 3.22 12.78
N GLU A 83 -9.72 4.55 12.82
CA GLU A 83 -9.15 5.48 11.85
C GLU A 83 -7.62 5.63 12.02
N VAL A 84 -7.11 5.72 13.25
CA VAL A 84 -5.73 6.19 13.50
C VAL A 84 -4.73 5.12 13.94
N MET A 85 -5.21 3.98 14.45
CA MET A 85 -4.33 2.91 14.97
C MET A 85 -4.10 1.78 13.97
N THR A 86 -4.98 1.62 12.97
CA THR A 86 -4.81 0.61 11.93
C THR A 86 -3.75 1.04 10.91
N ILE A 87 -3.04 0.07 10.35
CA ILE A 87 -1.97 0.28 9.37
C ILE A 87 -2.14 -0.66 8.17
N ASN A 88 -1.58 -0.32 7.02
CA ASN A 88 -1.47 -1.26 5.90
C ASN A 88 -0.69 -2.52 6.36
N PRO A 89 -1.03 -3.75 5.90
CA PRO A 89 -0.39 -4.97 6.39
C PRO A 89 1.12 -4.96 6.19
N VAL A 90 1.88 -5.21 7.25
CA VAL A 90 3.36 -5.22 7.22
C VAL A 90 3.90 -6.62 7.47
N THR A 91 3.25 -7.37 8.35
CA THR A 91 3.69 -8.71 8.73
C THR A 91 2.97 -9.79 7.93
N ILE A 92 3.52 -11.01 7.94
CA ILE A 92 2.84 -12.19 7.37
C ILE A 92 1.48 -12.39 8.02
N ASN A 93 1.36 -12.22 9.34
CA ASN A 93 0.09 -12.36 10.04
C ASN A 93 -0.91 -11.27 9.65
N ASP A 94 -0.47 -10.05 9.37
CA ASP A 94 -1.36 -8.99 8.87
C ASP A 94 -1.98 -9.38 7.52
N TYR A 95 -1.16 -9.86 6.57
CA TYR A 95 -1.68 -10.37 5.30
C TYR A 95 -2.59 -11.59 5.50
N ARG A 96 -2.27 -12.49 6.43
CA ARG A 96 -3.15 -13.63 6.76
C ARG A 96 -4.51 -13.14 7.26
N LYS A 97 -4.54 -12.18 8.20
CA LYS A 97 -5.79 -11.57 8.70
C LYS A 97 -6.60 -10.95 7.56
N LEU A 98 -5.95 -10.16 6.72
CA LEU A 98 -6.56 -9.50 5.56
C LEU A 98 -7.20 -10.51 4.59
N LEU A 99 -6.52 -11.64 4.34
CA LEU A 99 -7.01 -12.69 3.46
C LEU A 99 -8.13 -13.51 4.08
N ILE A 100 -8.06 -13.83 5.37
CA ILE A 100 -9.11 -14.57 6.10
C ILE A 100 -10.40 -13.76 6.19
N ASP A 101 -10.28 -12.42 6.20
CA ASP A 101 -11.43 -11.53 6.17
C ASP A 101 -12.13 -11.49 4.79
N LEU A 102 -11.55 -12.11 3.76
CA LEU A 102 -12.16 -12.23 2.44
C LEU A 102 -13.13 -13.43 2.39
N PRO A 103 -14.38 -13.25 1.92
CA PRO A 103 -15.32 -14.35 1.77
C PRO A 103 -14.77 -15.51 0.90
N GLY A 104 -14.92 -16.74 1.38
CA GLY A 104 -14.44 -17.95 0.71
C GLY A 104 -13.02 -18.37 1.11
N VAL A 105 -12.33 -17.58 1.93
CA VAL A 105 -11.03 -17.93 2.52
C VAL A 105 -11.22 -18.42 3.96
N LYS A 106 -11.03 -19.72 4.18
CA LYS A 106 -11.05 -20.30 5.52
C LYS A 106 -9.76 -19.98 6.29
N ASN A 107 -8.61 -20.08 5.61
CA ASN A 107 -7.30 -19.79 6.15
C ASN A 107 -6.31 -19.43 5.03
N ALA A 108 -5.21 -18.75 5.40
CA ALA A 108 -4.19 -18.35 4.47
C ALA A 108 -2.79 -18.44 5.07
N TRP A 109 -1.80 -18.65 4.21
CA TRP A 109 -0.38 -18.61 4.55
C TRP A 109 0.41 -17.91 3.45
N LEU A 110 1.40 -17.13 3.86
CA LEU A 110 2.37 -16.52 2.98
C LEU A 110 3.76 -17.06 3.31
N THR A 111 4.51 -17.45 2.29
CA THR A 111 5.90 -17.92 2.44
C THR A 111 6.80 -17.08 1.56
N ALA A 112 7.86 -16.53 2.15
CA ALA A 112 8.90 -15.84 1.41
C ALA A 112 9.57 -16.81 0.42
N VAL A 113 9.77 -16.35 -0.81
CA VAL A 113 10.50 -17.08 -1.84
C VAL A 113 11.99 -17.04 -1.49
N THR A 114 12.58 -18.21 -1.28
CA THR A 114 14.01 -18.34 -0.92
C THR A 114 14.90 -18.65 -2.11
N ASP A 115 14.32 -19.07 -3.22
CA ASP A 115 15.01 -19.43 -4.45
C ASP A 115 14.31 -18.71 -5.59
N SER A 116 15.03 -17.82 -6.27
CA SER A 116 14.47 -17.11 -7.43
C SER A 116 14.23 -18.07 -8.59
N GLU A 117 13.12 -17.84 -9.27
CA GLU A 117 12.75 -18.46 -10.55
C GLU A 117 12.53 -17.28 -11.52
N PRO A 118 13.40 -17.10 -12.54
CA PRO A 118 14.62 -17.84 -12.86
C PRO A 118 15.68 -17.89 -11.75
N THR A 119 16.52 -18.92 -11.79
CA THR A 119 17.74 -18.92 -10.97
C THR A 119 18.73 -17.88 -11.50
N LEU A 120 19.26 -17.05 -10.61
CA LEU A 120 20.20 -15.98 -10.95
C LEU A 120 21.58 -16.24 -10.34
N TYR A 121 22.62 -15.86 -11.08
CA TYR A 121 24.02 -15.89 -10.65
C TYR A 121 24.66 -14.53 -10.90
N TYR A 122 25.42 -14.04 -9.93
CA TYR A 122 26.22 -12.83 -10.05
C TYR A 122 27.68 -13.20 -10.37
N ASP A 123 28.13 -12.85 -11.58
CA ASP A 123 29.52 -12.90 -11.99
C ASP A 123 30.22 -11.60 -11.58
N LYS A 124 31.08 -11.71 -10.57
CA LYS A 124 31.81 -10.58 -9.99
C LYS A 124 32.88 -10.01 -10.92
N ASP A 125 33.48 -10.83 -11.77
CA ASP A 125 34.59 -10.40 -12.64
C ASP A 125 34.07 -9.54 -13.79
N ASN A 126 32.87 -9.86 -14.28
CA ASN A 126 32.18 -9.12 -15.33
C ASN A 126 31.10 -8.16 -14.80
N ASN A 127 30.81 -8.20 -13.50
CA ASN A 127 29.82 -7.38 -12.82
C ASN A 127 28.41 -7.57 -13.41
N ALA A 128 27.95 -8.81 -13.36
CA ALA A 128 27.01 -9.36 -14.33
C ALA A 128 25.99 -10.32 -13.70
N LEU A 129 24.70 -10.22 -14.07
CA LEU A 129 23.69 -11.24 -13.74
C LEU A 129 23.52 -12.24 -14.87
N LEU A 130 23.52 -13.52 -14.53
CA LEU A 130 23.44 -14.65 -15.45
C LEU A 130 22.34 -15.62 -14.99
N TYR A 131 21.68 -16.29 -15.92
CA TYR A 131 20.78 -17.40 -15.59
C TYR A 131 21.51 -18.73 -15.38
N ASP A 132 22.66 -18.89 -16.04
CA ASP A 132 23.51 -20.07 -15.92
C ASP A 132 24.73 -19.81 -15.05
N TYR A 133 25.19 -20.88 -14.41
CA TYR A 133 26.40 -20.82 -13.60
C TYR A 133 27.63 -20.63 -14.51
N ALA A 134 28.35 -19.54 -14.29
CA ALA A 134 29.70 -19.32 -14.79
C ALA A 134 30.72 -19.67 -13.71
N SER A 135 31.89 -20.17 -14.10
CA SER A 135 32.93 -20.51 -13.13
C SER A 135 33.35 -19.28 -12.32
N GLY A 136 33.03 -19.26 -11.03
CA GLY A 136 33.33 -18.14 -10.13
C GLY A 136 32.15 -17.21 -9.85
N SER A 137 31.00 -17.41 -10.50
CA SER A 137 29.77 -16.68 -10.17
C SER A 137 29.13 -17.20 -8.89
N GLU A 138 28.42 -16.32 -8.19
CA GLU A 138 27.72 -16.61 -6.93
C GLU A 138 26.21 -16.63 -7.15
N ARG A 139 25.50 -17.61 -6.59
CA ARG A 139 24.04 -17.66 -6.70
C ARG A 139 23.41 -16.47 -5.96
N MET A 140 22.48 -15.79 -6.62
CA MET A 140 21.75 -14.64 -6.09
C MET A 140 20.26 -14.96 -5.99
N ASN A 141 19.62 -14.51 -4.90
CA ASN A 141 18.18 -14.60 -4.73
C ASN A 141 17.59 -13.20 -4.57
N VAL A 142 16.55 -12.92 -5.34
CA VAL A 142 15.67 -11.76 -5.19
C VAL A 142 14.75 -12.00 -3.99
N ASN A 143 14.82 -11.10 -3.02
CA ASN A 143 14.04 -11.11 -1.79
C ASN A 143 12.80 -10.21 -1.92
N GLY A 144 11.85 -10.32 -0.99
CA GLY A 144 10.59 -9.54 -1.05
C GLY A 144 9.51 -10.16 -1.93
N LEU A 145 9.70 -11.38 -2.40
CA LEU A 145 8.69 -12.14 -3.14
C LEU A 145 8.00 -13.15 -2.22
N TYR A 146 6.69 -13.31 -2.38
CA TYR A 146 5.89 -14.24 -1.57
C TYR A 146 5.04 -15.18 -2.43
N ARG A 147 4.95 -16.45 -2.00
CA ARG A 147 3.94 -17.41 -2.47
C ARG A 147 2.79 -17.44 -1.47
N VAL A 148 1.55 -17.40 -1.97
CA VAL A 148 0.35 -17.38 -1.15
C VAL A 148 -0.39 -18.71 -1.28
N TYR A 149 -0.77 -19.28 -0.15
CA TYR A 149 -1.52 -20.52 -0.08
C TYR A 149 -2.85 -20.29 0.63
N ILE A 150 -3.94 -20.68 -0.02
CA ILE A 150 -5.31 -20.47 0.46
C ILE A 150 -5.95 -21.83 0.75
N GLU A 151 -6.41 -22.00 1.99
CA GLU A 151 -7.43 -22.98 2.33
C GLU A 151 -8.79 -22.31 2.11
N LYS A 152 -9.55 -22.83 1.14
CA LYS A 152 -10.86 -22.28 0.77
C LYS A 152 -11.96 -22.83 1.66
N ASP A 153 -13.07 -22.11 1.76
CA ASP A 153 -14.30 -22.66 2.33
C ASP A 153 -14.88 -23.79 1.46
N GLU A 154 -15.66 -24.67 2.08
CA GLU A 154 -16.21 -25.86 1.43
C GLU A 154 -17.24 -25.53 0.35
N ASP A 155 -17.92 -24.38 0.45
CA ASP A 155 -18.94 -23.92 -0.48
C ASP A 155 -18.37 -23.20 -1.72
N VAL A 156 -17.07 -22.90 -1.72
CA VAL A 156 -16.38 -22.31 -2.87
C VAL A 156 -16.30 -23.32 -4.02
N THR A 157 -17.03 -23.04 -5.09
CA THR A 157 -17.04 -23.83 -6.33
C THR A 157 -16.20 -23.20 -7.46
N ASP A 158 -15.97 -21.89 -7.41
CA ASP A 158 -15.24 -21.14 -8.44
C ASP A 158 -13.89 -20.68 -7.87
N GLU A 159 -12.88 -21.54 -8.02
CA GLU A 159 -11.53 -21.28 -7.52
C GLU A 159 -10.83 -20.15 -8.27
N ASP A 160 -11.14 -19.95 -9.55
CA ASP A 160 -10.52 -18.90 -10.36
C ASP A 160 -11.03 -17.52 -9.93
N ALA A 161 -12.33 -17.39 -9.62
CA ALA A 161 -12.89 -16.18 -9.03
C ALA A 161 -12.28 -15.88 -7.65
N LEU A 162 -12.10 -16.89 -6.80
CA LEU A 162 -11.46 -16.72 -5.50
C LEU A 162 -9.99 -16.28 -5.64
N LYS A 163 -9.23 -16.92 -6.54
CA LYS A 163 -7.83 -16.52 -6.83
C LYS A 163 -7.75 -15.07 -7.29
N ALA A 164 -8.66 -14.64 -8.17
CA ALA A 164 -8.70 -13.26 -8.65
C ALA A 164 -9.01 -12.28 -7.51
N ALA A 165 -9.97 -12.58 -6.64
CA ALA A 165 -10.32 -11.74 -5.49
C ALA A 165 -9.16 -11.65 -4.47
N VAL A 166 -8.48 -12.77 -4.20
CA VAL A 166 -7.28 -12.80 -3.36
C VAL A 166 -6.17 -11.95 -3.98
N TRP A 167 -5.92 -12.11 -5.28
CA TRP A 167 -4.91 -11.34 -6.00
C TRP A 167 -5.18 -9.82 -5.94
N GLU A 168 -6.43 -9.41 -6.15
CA GLU A 168 -6.87 -8.02 -6.06
C GLU A 168 -6.65 -7.47 -4.65
N LYS A 169 -7.10 -8.18 -3.60
CA LYS A 169 -6.95 -7.76 -2.21
C LYS A 169 -5.48 -7.63 -1.79
N LEU A 170 -4.61 -8.52 -2.26
CA LEU A 170 -3.16 -8.43 -2.02
C LEU A 170 -2.54 -7.21 -2.69
N HIS A 171 -2.88 -6.94 -3.96
CA HIS A 171 -2.30 -5.81 -4.71
C HIS A 171 -2.86 -4.46 -4.26
N GLU A 172 -4.09 -4.44 -3.74
CA GLU A 172 -4.64 -3.27 -3.04
C GLU A 172 -3.75 -2.87 -1.87
N HIS A 173 -3.16 -3.83 -1.14
CA HIS A 173 -2.39 -3.59 0.08
C HIS A 173 -0.88 -3.85 -0.04
N ARG A 174 -0.35 -4.00 -1.26
CA ARG A 174 1.05 -4.38 -1.50
C ARG A 174 2.02 -3.37 -0.88
N ASN A 175 3.08 -3.86 -0.24
CA ASN A 175 4.14 -3.02 0.32
C ASN A 175 5.20 -2.66 -0.71
N LEU A 176 5.95 -1.58 -0.43
CA LEU A 176 7.09 -1.14 -1.24
C LEU A 176 8.15 -2.22 -1.36
N CYS A 177 8.61 -2.45 -2.59
CA CYS A 177 9.63 -3.44 -2.94
C CYS A 177 9.25 -4.89 -2.61
N GLU A 178 7.97 -5.18 -2.36
CA GLU A 178 7.45 -6.53 -2.17
C GLU A 178 6.47 -6.89 -3.30
N ASP A 179 6.41 -8.15 -3.71
CA ASP A 179 5.46 -8.63 -4.72
C ASP A 179 5.01 -10.07 -4.47
N PHE A 180 3.88 -10.45 -5.08
CA PHE A 180 3.31 -11.80 -4.95
C PHE A 180 3.56 -12.58 -6.24
N LEU A 181 4.23 -13.74 -6.10
CA LEU A 181 4.58 -14.58 -7.24
C LEU A 181 3.36 -15.33 -7.76
N GLU A 182 2.60 -15.95 -6.85
CA GLU A 182 1.45 -16.79 -7.19
C GLU A 182 0.48 -16.93 -5.99
N VAL A 183 -0.77 -17.24 -6.33
CA VAL A 183 -1.84 -17.59 -5.38
C VAL A 183 -2.28 -19.02 -5.67
N ASN A 184 -2.00 -19.91 -4.72
CA ASN A 184 -2.31 -21.33 -4.80
C ASN A 184 -3.49 -21.67 -3.90
N ILE A 185 -4.58 -22.16 -4.50
CA ILE A 185 -5.63 -22.85 -3.75
C ILE A 185 -5.09 -24.23 -3.40
N MET A 186 -5.12 -24.57 -2.11
CA MET A 186 -4.54 -25.81 -1.62
C MET A 186 -5.41 -27.01 -1.98
N GLU A 187 -4.79 -28.07 -2.48
CA GLU A 187 -5.48 -29.35 -2.66
C GLU A 187 -5.93 -29.93 -1.31
N GLU A 188 -7.09 -30.59 -1.29
CA GLU A 188 -7.59 -31.22 -0.08
C GLU A 188 -6.97 -32.60 0.18
N GLN A 189 -6.62 -32.85 1.45
CA GLN A 189 -6.30 -34.17 1.99
C GLN A 189 -7.41 -34.62 2.93
N THR A 190 -8.24 -35.56 2.48
CA THR A 190 -9.37 -36.05 3.27
C THR A 190 -8.94 -37.07 4.33
N ILE A 191 -9.27 -36.78 5.59
CA ILE A 191 -8.95 -37.58 6.77
C ILE A 191 -10.17 -38.37 7.24
N SER A 192 -10.02 -39.69 7.34
CA SER A 192 -11.03 -40.59 7.89
C SER A 192 -10.72 -40.94 9.35
N VAL A 193 -11.69 -40.75 10.25
CA VAL A 193 -11.59 -41.17 11.66
C VAL A 193 -12.54 -42.36 11.91
N PHE A 194 -12.02 -43.39 12.57
CA PHE A 194 -12.77 -44.57 12.96
C PHE A 194 -12.70 -44.72 14.47
N SER A 195 -13.83 -45.04 15.12
CA SER A 195 -13.86 -45.23 16.57
C SER A 195 -15.15 -45.91 17.05
N ASP A 196 -15.04 -46.65 18.15
CA ASP A 196 -16.15 -47.18 18.94
C ASP A 196 -16.31 -46.37 20.24
N ILE A 197 -17.44 -45.70 20.39
CA ILE A 197 -17.67 -44.73 21.46
C ILE A 197 -18.77 -45.25 22.39
N GLN A 198 -18.44 -45.50 23.65
CA GLN A 198 -19.40 -45.93 24.66
C GLN A 198 -19.95 -44.69 25.38
N ILE A 199 -21.27 -44.49 25.31
CA ILE A 199 -21.95 -43.37 25.97
C ILE A 199 -22.81 -43.82 27.15
N ASP A 200 -23.27 -42.87 27.93
CA ASP A 200 -24.26 -43.06 28.99
C ASP A 200 -25.60 -43.61 28.49
N GLU A 201 -26.30 -44.37 29.34
CA GLU A 201 -27.58 -44.99 28.98
C GLU A 201 -28.65 -43.94 28.61
N ASN A 202 -28.64 -42.81 29.32
CA ASN A 202 -29.64 -41.75 29.19
C ASN A 202 -29.27 -40.65 28.17
N ALA A 203 -28.05 -40.67 27.63
CA ALA A 203 -27.59 -39.64 26.68
C ALA A 203 -28.30 -39.76 25.32
N ASP A 204 -28.54 -38.65 24.61
CA ASP A 204 -29.02 -38.69 23.23
C ASP A 204 -27.85 -38.99 22.28
N ALA A 205 -27.88 -40.17 21.65
CA ALA A 205 -26.80 -40.62 20.78
C ALA A 205 -26.64 -39.75 19.52
N ASN A 206 -27.71 -39.15 18.99
CA ASN A 206 -27.57 -38.30 17.81
C ASN A 206 -26.97 -36.93 18.16
N GLN A 207 -27.34 -36.39 19.32
CA GLN A 207 -26.78 -35.13 19.81
C GLN A 207 -25.30 -35.28 20.15
N VAL A 208 -24.95 -36.26 20.99
CA VAL A 208 -23.56 -36.48 21.39
C VAL A 208 -22.67 -36.82 20.18
N MET A 209 -23.19 -37.55 19.18
CA MET A 209 -22.42 -37.82 17.96
C MET A 209 -22.20 -36.56 17.12
N ALA A 210 -23.18 -35.65 17.08
CA ALA A 210 -23.03 -34.38 16.37
C ALA A 210 -21.96 -33.50 17.02
N GLU A 211 -21.99 -33.37 18.34
CA GLU A 211 -20.99 -32.61 19.12
C GLU A 211 -19.58 -33.21 18.92
N ILE A 212 -19.43 -34.54 19.05
CA ILE A 212 -18.14 -35.21 18.82
C ILE A 212 -17.64 -35.02 17.39
N TYR A 213 -18.53 -35.16 16.39
CA TYR A 213 -18.14 -35.00 14.99
C TYR A 213 -17.70 -33.56 14.70
N TYR A 214 -18.44 -32.58 15.22
CA TYR A 214 -18.12 -31.16 15.11
C TYR A 214 -16.74 -30.85 15.74
N ASP A 215 -16.49 -31.29 16.98
CA ASP A 215 -15.22 -31.03 17.67
C ASP A 215 -14.02 -31.74 17.00
N LEU A 216 -14.23 -32.95 16.45
CA LEU A 216 -13.20 -33.64 15.67
C LEU A 216 -12.90 -32.92 14.35
N ARG A 217 -13.94 -32.42 13.66
CA ARG A 217 -13.80 -31.66 12.42
C ARG A 217 -13.02 -30.37 12.67
N GLU A 218 -13.41 -29.61 13.69
CA GLU A 218 -12.76 -28.37 14.10
C GLU A 218 -11.31 -28.61 14.54
N TYR A 219 -11.02 -29.73 15.20
CA TYR A 219 -9.63 -30.06 15.53
C TYR A 219 -8.78 -30.43 14.31
N ILE A 220 -9.34 -31.12 13.31
CA ILE A 220 -8.60 -31.55 12.12
C ILE A 220 -8.34 -30.38 11.17
N SER A 221 -9.33 -29.50 10.99
CA SER A 221 -9.31 -28.36 10.08
C SER A 221 -9.89 -27.14 10.81
N PRO A 222 -9.12 -26.54 11.74
CA PRO A 222 -9.59 -25.45 12.57
C PRO A 222 -9.89 -24.20 11.74
N GLY A 223 -11.05 -23.60 11.98
CA GLY A 223 -11.37 -22.28 11.44
C GLY A 223 -10.64 -21.18 12.22
N VAL A 224 -10.29 -20.09 11.55
CA VAL A 224 -9.83 -18.89 12.25
C VAL A 224 -11.04 -18.09 12.71
N LYS A 225 -11.13 -17.85 14.02
CA LYS A 225 -12.29 -17.16 14.61
C LYS A 225 -12.12 -15.65 14.52
N GLN A 226 -13.20 -14.99 14.14
CA GLN A 226 -13.36 -13.54 14.23
C GLN A 226 -14.19 -13.18 15.47
N TYR A 227 -13.90 -12.03 16.06
CA TYR A 227 -14.52 -11.55 17.28
C TYR A 227 -15.00 -10.11 17.10
N SER A 228 -16.12 -9.77 17.73
CA SER A 228 -16.48 -8.35 17.92
C SER A 228 -15.51 -7.63 18.84
N LEU A 229 -15.49 -6.29 18.77
CA LEU A 229 -14.67 -5.45 19.65
C LEU A 229 -14.90 -5.75 21.13
N GLN A 230 -16.16 -5.85 21.55
CA GLN A 230 -16.53 -6.13 22.93
C GLN A 230 -16.03 -7.50 23.42
N ARG A 231 -15.99 -8.50 22.54
CA ARG A 231 -15.46 -9.83 22.86
C ARG A 231 -13.95 -9.79 23.03
N MET A 232 -13.22 -9.09 22.16
CA MET A 232 -11.77 -8.89 22.32
C MET A 232 -11.43 -8.19 23.64
N LEU A 233 -12.20 -7.16 24.01
CA LEU A 233 -12.05 -6.48 25.31
C LEU A 233 -12.34 -7.44 26.49
N THR A 234 -13.34 -8.31 26.36
CA THR A 234 -13.67 -9.32 27.38
C THR A 234 -12.57 -10.38 27.51
N LYS A 235 -11.85 -10.70 26.42
CA LYS A 235 -10.64 -11.53 26.42
C LYS A 235 -9.43 -10.85 27.07
N GLY A 236 -9.56 -9.58 27.46
CA GLY A 236 -8.52 -8.81 28.15
C GLY A 236 -7.50 -8.16 27.22
N LYS A 237 -7.77 -8.11 25.91
CA LYS A 237 -6.93 -7.42 24.92
C LYS A 237 -7.10 -5.91 25.06
N SER A 238 -6.02 -5.16 24.93
CA SER A 238 -6.05 -3.69 24.93
C SER A 238 -6.53 -3.14 23.58
N ILE A 239 -6.95 -1.86 23.54
CA ILE A 239 -7.34 -1.21 22.28
C ILE A 239 -6.16 -1.18 21.30
N GLU A 240 -4.96 -0.91 21.79
CA GLU A 240 -3.75 -0.92 20.98
C GLU A 240 -3.51 -2.30 20.36
N GLU A 241 -3.67 -3.39 21.13
CA GLU A 241 -3.53 -4.76 20.63
C GLU A 241 -4.59 -5.12 19.59
N ILE A 242 -5.84 -4.67 19.80
CA ILE A 242 -6.98 -4.99 18.93
C ILE A 242 -6.85 -4.31 17.56
N PHE A 243 -6.47 -3.03 17.54
CA PHE A 243 -6.36 -2.24 16.31
C PHE A 243 -4.96 -2.28 15.68
N THR A 244 -4.04 -3.09 16.22
CA THR A 244 -2.74 -3.32 15.58
C THR A 244 -2.92 -4.17 14.32
N GLY A 245 -2.45 -3.63 13.18
CA GLY A 245 -2.49 -4.28 11.88
C GLY A 245 -3.55 -3.69 10.95
N PRO A 246 -3.99 -4.44 9.92
CA PRO A 246 -4.93 -3.96 8.93
C PRO A 246 -6.33 -3.81 9.49
N GLN A 247 -7.07 -2.85 8.92
CA GLN A 247 -8.49 -2.73 9.17
C GLN A 247 -9.22 -3.91 8.50
N LEU A 248 -10.05 -4.60 9.28
CA LEU A 248 -10.85 -5.75 8.85
C LEU A 248 -12.34 -5.37 8.81
N GLU A 249 -13.10 -6.00 7.93
CA GLU A 249 -14.52 -5.75 7.70
C GLU A 249 -15.42 -6.65 8.56
N ASN A 250 -15.02 -7.90 8.84
CA ASN A 250 -15.89 -8.90 9.47
C ASN A 250 -15.54 -9.24 10.93
N GLY A 251 -14.73 -8.41 11.60
CA GLY A 251 -14.36 -8.61 13.00
C GLY A 251 -12.87 -8.50 13.25
N PHE A 252 -12.45 -8.87 14.45
CA PHE A 252 -11.04 -8.92 14.86
C PHE A 252 -10.56 -10.35 14.98
N ILE A 253 -9.33 -10.60 14.54
CA ILE A 253 -8.67 -11.90 14.67
C ILE A 253 -7.60 -11.80 15.74
N ASP A 254 -7.66 -12.69 16.74
CA ASP A 254 -6.67 -12.73 17.82
C ASP A 254 -5.36 -13.34 17.33
N ASP A 255 -4.26 -12.57 17.41
CA ASP A 255 -2.93 -13.03 17.00
C ASP A 255 -2.48 -14.30 17.74
N ASP A 256 -2.81 -14.42 19.02
CA ASP A 256 -2.45 -15.61 19.81
C ASP A 256 -3.12 -16.88 19.26
N GLU A 257 -4.33 -16.75 18.69
CA GLU A 257 -5.07 -17.87 18.09
C GLU A 257 -4.60 -18.13 16.65
N LEU A 258 -4.29 -17.07 15.91
CA LEU A 258 -3.80 -17.15 14.53
C LEU A 258 -2.42 -17.86 14.45
N ASP A 259 -1.57 -17.66 15.46
CA ASP A 259 -0.27 -18.34 15.61
C ASP A 259 -0.42 -19.82 15.98
N ASN A 260 -1.50 -20.20 16.66
CA ASN A 260 -1.81 -21.61 16.91
C ASN A 260 -2.29 -22.36 15.65
N GLY A 261 -2.68 -21.61 14.60
CA GLY A 261 -3.08 -22.11 13.28
C GLY A 261 -1.92 -22.50 12.35
N ILE A 262 -0.71 -22.75 12.89
CA ILE A 262 0.41 -23.27 12.10
C ILE A 262 0.05 -24.64 11.50
N LYS A 263 0.41 -24.86 10.23
CA LYS A 263 0.15 -26.11 9.52
C LYS A 263 0.71 -27.30 10.29
N ARG A 264 -0.18 -28.26 10.60
CA ARG A 264 0.19 -29.49 11.29
C ARG A 264 0.95 -30.41 10.35
N GLN A 265 1.95 -31.08 10.90
CA GLN A 265 2.73 -32.11 10.21
C GLN A 265 2.23 -33.51 10.56
N GLU A 266 1.60 -33.67 11.72
CA GLU A 266 1.07 -34.95 12.20
C GLU A 266 -0.27 -34.76 12.95
N LEU A 267 -1.14 -35.76 12.87
CA LEU A 267 -2.36 -35.90 13.68
C LEU A 267 -2.23 -37.10 14.61
N HIS A 268 -2.31 -36.87 15.92
CA HIS A 268 -2.22 -37.94 16.92
C HIS A 268 -3.58 -38.48 17.34
N THR A 269 -3.69 -39.81 17.41
CA THR A 269 -4.89 -40.50 17.91
C THR A 269 -5.18 -40.15 19.37
N SER A 270 -4.16 -39.91 20.18
CA SER A 270 -4.30 -39.52 21.59
C SER A 270 -5.03 -38.19 21.78
N ASP A 271 -4.83 -37.23 20.87
CA ASP A 271 -5.54 -35.94 20.93
C ASP A 271 -7.01 -36.11 20.55
N LEU A 272 -7.31 -36.90 19.52
CA LEU A 272 -8.70 -37.23 19.16
C LEU A 272 -9.42 -37.98 20.30
N ILE A 273 -8.75 -38.92 20.97
CA ILE A 273 -9.30 -39.59 22.16
C ILE A 273 -9.60 -38.56 23.26
N ARG A 274 -8.68 -37.62 23.51
CA ARG A 274 -8.88 -36.57 24.52
C ARG A 274 -10.10 -35.70 24.19
N ILE A 275 -10.29 -35.34 22.92
CA ILE A 275 -11.45 -34.57 22.45
C ILE A 275 -12.74 -35.37 22.69
N ILE A 276 -12.80 -36.61 22.21
CA ILE A 276 -14.00 -37.45 22.38
C ILE A 276 -14.32 -37.69 23.87
N MET A 277 -13.31 -37.92 24.70
CA MET A 277 -13.48 -38.15 26.14
C MET A 277 -13.81 -36.88 26.94
N ALA A 278 -13.70 -35.68 26.34
CA ALA A 278 -14.04 -34.43 27.01
C ALA A 278 -15.56 -34.24 27.16
N HIS A 279 -16.36 -34.88 26.30
CA HIS A 279 -17.82 -34.90 26.44
C HIS A 279 -18.23 -35.74 27.66
N SER A 280 -19.02 -35.16 28.55
CA SER A 280 -19.36 -35.75 29.86
C SER A 280 -20.13 -37.08 29.77
N GLU A 281 -20.82 -37.28 28.66
CA GLU A 281 -21.66 -38.41 28.32
C GLU A 281 -20.86 -39.62 27.83
N VAL A 282 -19.58 -39.44 27.49
CA VAL A 282 -18.70 -40.48 26.98
C VAL A 282 -18.00 -41.20 28.13
N LYS A 283 -18.11 -42.54 28.15
CA LYS A 283 -17.48 -43.41 29.15
C LYS A 283 -16.17 -44.03 28.70
N ASP A 284 -16.08 -44.36 27.43
CA ASP A 284 -14.97 -45.14 26.88
C ASP A 284 -14.86 -44.95 25.37
N VAL A 285 -13.63 -45.00 24.86
CA VAL A 285 -13.28 -44.88 23.43
C VAL A 285 -12.40 -46.06 23.06
N ARG A 286 -12.83 -46.88 22.10
CA ARG A 286 -12.15 -48.10 21.67
C ARG A 286 -11.88 -48.08 20.17
N ASN A 287 -10.83 -48.79 19.75
CA ASN A 287 -10.51 -49.02 18.35
C ASN A 287 -10.36 -47.73 17.51
N LEU A 288 -9.82 -46.66 18.11
CA LEU A 288 -9.62 -45.40 17.39
C LEU A 288 -8.40 -45.49 16.46
N TYR A 289 -8.60 -45.20 15.18
CA TYR A 289 -7.50 -45.06 14.20
C TYR A 289 -7.88 -44.04 13.12
N ILE A 290 -6.85 -43.47 12.49
CA ILE A 290 -6.97 -42.42 11.46
C ILE A 290 -6.36 -42.94 10.16
N ALA A 291 -6.90 -42.52 9.01
CA ALA A 291 -6.37 -42.86 7.68
C ALA A 291 -6.58 -41.73 6.67
N ASN A 292 -5.77 -41.72 5.61
CA ASN A 292 -6.00 -40.89 4.42
C ASN A 292 -6.98 -41.61 3.48
N LYS A 293 -8.04 -40.93 3.03
CA LYS A 293 -9.09 -41.50 2.18
C LYS A 293 -8.59 -41.94 0.79
N LEU A 294 -7.61 -41.22 0.22
CA LEU A 294 -7.11 -41.45 -1.14
C LEU A 294 -6.29 -42.74 -1.28
N ASN A 295 -5.88 -43.36 -0.18
CA ASN A 295 -5.07 -44.58 -0.18
C ASN A 295 -5.84 -45.74 0.51
N PRO A 296 -6.70 -46.47 -0.21
CA PRO A 296 -7.65 -47.43 0.36
C PRO A 296 -7.03 -48.76 0.84
N ASP A 297 -5.69 -48.88 0.92
CA ASP A 297 -5.09 -50.10 1.49
C ASP A 297 -5.31 -50.10 3.02
N VAL A 298 -6.02 -51.12 3.50
CA VAL A 298 -6.36 -51.34 4.92
C VAL A 298 -5.11 -51.47 5.82
N ARG A 299 -3.92 -51.51 5.20
CA ARG A 299 -2.59 -51.53 5.84
C ARG A 299 -2.06 -50.16 6.26
N GLU A 300 -2.74 -49.05 5.93
CA GLU A 300 -2.37 -47.69 6.35
C GLU A 300 -3.20 -47.15 7.52
N LYS A 301 -3.80 -48.03 8.34
CA LYS A 301 -4.39 -47.62 9.62
C LYS A 301 -3.29 -47.12 10.54
N GLN A 302 -3.34 -45.82 10.87
CA GLN A 302 -2.42 -45.25 11.84
C GLN A 302 -3.10 -45.24 13.21
N GLU A 303 -2.65 -46.14 14.09
CA GLU A 303 -3.15 -46.27 15.46
C GLU A 303 -2.53 -45.23 16.42
N TRP A 304 -1.45 -44.54 16.01
CA TRP A 304 -0.71 -43.59 16.87
C TRP A 304 -0.61 -42.18 16.29
N ALA A 305 -0.11 -42.04 15.07
CA ALA A 305 0.07 -40.73 14.42
C ALA A 305 -0.07 -40.87 12.91
N LEU A 306 -0.82 -39.97 12.29
CA LEU A 306 -0.89 -39.82 10.84
C LEU A 306 -0.05 -38.64 10.41
N VAL A 307 1.02 -38.88 9.66
CA VAL A 307 1.76 -37.82 8.98
C VAL A 307 0.87 -37.23 7.88
N VAL A 308 0.75 -35.91 7.86
CA VAL A 308 -0.06 -35.16 6.90
C VAL A 308 0.83 -34.33 5.99
N ASP A 309 0.34 -34.04 4.79
CA ASP A 309 1.04 -33.21 3.83
C ASP A 309 0.78 -31.74 4.14
N SER A 310 1.79 -31.02 4.61
CA SER A 310 1.65 -29.59 4.94
C SER A 310 1.41 -28.69 3.72
N THR A 311 1.48 -29.24 2.50
CA THR A 311 1.09 -28.51 1.28
C THR A 311 -0.40 -28.60 0.97
N LYS A 312 -1.15 -29.46 1.68
CA LYS A 312 -2.57 -29.72 1.47
C LYS A 312 -3.45 -29.21 2.61
N ALA A 313 -4.69 -28.85 2.28
CA ALA A 313 -5.71 -28.49 3.25
C ALA A 313 -6.30 -29.76 3.85
N LEU A 314 -6.35 -29.86 5.18
CA LEU A 314 -6.93 -31.04 5.82
C LEU A 314 -8.45 -30.90 5.82
N VAL A 315 -9.17 -31.95 5.44
CA VAL A 315 -10.63 -31.98 5.52
C VAL A 315 -11.05 -33.28 6.17
N MET A 316 -11.94 -33.21 7.16
CA MET A 316 -12.50 -34.42 7.74
C MET A 316 -13.54 -35.01 6.79
N GLU A 317 -13.49 -36.33 6.57
CA GLU A 317 -14.47 -36.99 5.72
C GLU A 317 -15.91 -36.87 6.27
N ASP A 318 -16.85 -36.60 5.37
CA ASP A 318 -18.29 -36.67 5.59
C ASP A 318 -18.73 -37.76 6.58
N PHE A 319 -19.57 -37.36 7.52
CA PHE A 319 -20.11 -38.24 8.56
C PHE A 319 -20.67 -39.55 8.02
N ASN A 320 -20.19 -40.66 8.60
CA ASN A 320 -20.60 -42.02 8.25
C ASN A 320 -20.76 -42.91 9.48
N THR A 321 -21.97 -43.46 9.67
CA THR A 321 -22.36 -44.30 10.82
C THR A 321 -21.61 -45.63 10.90
N SER A 322 -20.90 -46.04 9.84
CA SER A 322 -20.06 -47.25 9.84
C SER A 322 -18.64 -47.01 10.38
N LYS A 323 -18.19 -45.75 10.42
CA LYS A 323 -16.83 -45.36 10.85
C LYS A 323 -16.80 -44.92 12.31
N LEU A 324 -17.71 -44.03 12.69
CA LEU A 324 -17.95 -43.62 14.07
C LEU A 324 -19.19 -44.35 14.59
N ARG A 325 -19.00 -45.24 15.56
CA ARG A 325 -20.06 -46.12 16.08
C ARG A 325 -20.31 -45.82 17.55
N MET A 326 -21.58 -45.73 17.95
CA MET A 326 -21.93 -45.59 19.37
C MET A 326 -22.48 -46.86 19.98
N PHE A 327 -22.18 -47.04 21.26
CA PHE A 327 -22.61 -48.15 22.07
C PHE A 327 -23.25 -47.67 23.37
N LYS A 328 -24.31 -48.37 23.80
CA LYS A 328 -24.91 -48.27 25.14
C LYS A 328 -24.89 -49.67 25.74
N ASN A 329 -24.19 -49.84 26.87
CA ASN A 329 -23.98 -51.15 27.51
C ASN A 329 -23.44 -52.20 26.52
N ASP A 330 -22.38 -51.85 25.78
CA ASP A 330 -21.76 -52.70 24.75
C ASP A 330 -22.72 -53.13 23.61
N THR A 331 -23.91 -52.53 23.51
CA THR A 331 -24.86 -52.76 22.42
C THR A 331 -24.85 -51.57 21.48
N ILE A 332 -24.74 -51.82 20.17
CA ILE A 332 -24.71 -50.76 19.17
C ILE A 332 -26.01 -49.94 19.22
N CYS A 333 -25.88 -48.63 19.36
CA CYS A 333 -27.00 -47.70 19.34
C CYS A 333 -27.23 -47.23 17.90
N PRO A 334 -28.45 -47.32 17.35
CA PRO A 334 -28.73 -46.78 16.04
C PRO A 334 -28.62 -45.25 16.06
N ILE A 335 -27.84 -44.70 15.14
CA ILE A 335 -27.69 -43.27 14.90
C ILE A 335 -28.36 -42.93 13.57
N ASN A 336 -29.13 -41.85 13.54
CA ASN A 336 -29.68 -41.31 12.31
C ASN A 336 -28.73 -40.25 11.74
N GLY A 337 -28.02 -40.59 10.65
CA GLY A 337 -27.06 -39.67 10.04
C GLY A 337 -27.66 -38.36 9.54
N ALA A 338 -28.94 -38.33 9.14
CA ALA A 338 -29.59 -37.07 8.75
C ALA A 338 -29.84 -36.17 9.96
N THR A 339 -30.20 -36.75 11.11
CA THR A 339 -30.35 -36.00 12.36
C THR A 339 -29.01 -35.48 12.87
N VAL A 340 -27.95 -36.30 12.82
CA VAL A 340 -26.59 -35.84 13.16
C VAL A 340 -26.16 -34.67 12.28
N LYS A 341 -26.31 -34.78 10.96
CA LYS A 341 -25.97 -33.67 10.04
C LYS A 341 -26.77 -32.39 10.33
N ALA A 342 -28.06 -32.50 10.65
CA ALA A 342 -28.87 -31.34 11.02
C ALA A 342 -28.43 -30.70 12.35
N ASN A 343 -28.04 -31.52 13.33
CA ASN A 343 -27.52 -31.02 14.61
C ASN A 343 -26.14 -30.36 14.44
N VAL A 344 -25.25 -30.91 13.60
CA VAL A 344 -23.95 -30.30 13.28
C VAL A 344 -24.15 -28.93 12.62
N ALA A 345 -25.05 -28.82 11.64
CA ALA A 345 -25.37 -27.55 11.02
C ALA A 345 -25.94 -26.51 12.02
N ALA A 346 -26.70 -26.95 13.03
CA ALA A 346 -27.18 -26.07 14.08
C ALA A 346 -26.04 -25.60 15.02
N LEU A 347 -25.07 -26.47 15.33
CA LEU A 347 -23.87 -26.10 16.10
C LEU A 347 -23.02 -25.06 15.34
N GLU A 348 -22.89 -25.24 14.02
CA GLU A 348 -22.21 -24.28 13.13
C GLU A 348 -22.92 -22.93 13.13
N GLU A 349 -24.24 -22.91 12.93
CA GLU A 349 -25.03 -21.67 12.93
C GLU A 349 -24.99 -20.95 14.29
N ASP A 350 -25.03 -21.69 15.40
CA ASP A 350 -24.93 -21.09 16.74
C ASP A 350 -23.52 -20.53 17.01
N ALA A 351 -22.46 -21.20 16.54
CA ALA A 351 -21.09 -20.70 16.64
C ALA A 351 -20.89 -19.41 15.82
N GLU A 352 -21.44 -19.33 14.61
CA GLU A 352 -21.44 -18.12 13.79
C GLU A 352 -22.24 -16.98 14.42
N ARG A 353 -23.45 -17.26 14.93
CA ARG A 353 -24.29 -16.24 15.59
C ARG A 353 -23.61 -15.59 16.78
N GLU A 354 -22.94 -16.40 17.60
CA GLU A 354 -22.17 -15.88 18.72
C GLU A 354 -21.15 -14.82 18.24
N MET A 355 -20.49 -15.00 17.10
CA MET A 355 -19.48 -14.06 16.59
C MET A 355 -20.02 -12.63 16.36
N PHE A 356 -21.31 -12.47 16.03
CA PHE A 356 -21.92 -11.20 15.58
C PHE A 356 -22.93 -10.56 16.56
N ASP A 357 -22.97 -10.98 17.83
CA ASP A 357 -23.91 -10.44 18.83
C ASP A 357 -23.78 -8.90 19.05
N ASP A 358 -22.62 -8.31 18.71
CA ASP A 358 -22.37 -6.87 18.74
C ASP A 358 -21.60 -6.44 17.47
N PRO A 359 -22.24 -5.78 16.49
CA PRO A 359 -21.61 -5.41 15.22
C PRO A 359 -20.71 -4.17 15.33
N ALA A 360 -20.54 -3.56 16.51
CA ALA A 360 -19.68 -2.40 16.66
C ALA A 360 -18.21 -2.77 16.43
N MET A 361 -17.66 -2.29 15.32
CA MET A 361 -16.26 -2.49 14.90
C MET A 361 -15.31 -1.40 15.38
N ASP A 362 -15.82 -0.38 16.08
CA ASP A 362 -15.02 0.74 16.58
C ASP A 362 -15.60 1.26 17.90
N LEU A 363 -14.77 2.00 18.65
CA LEU A 363 -15.24 2.71 19.82
C LEU A 363 -16.07 3.92 19.39
N THR A 364 -17.26 4.04 19.96
CA THR A 364 -18.03 5.28 19.89
C THR A 364 -17.28 6.37 20.65
N GLU A 365 -17.27 7.59 20.11
CA GLU A 365 -16.76 8.75 20.84
C GLU A 365 -17.43 8.81 22.22
N PRO A 366 -16.67 8.94 23.33
CA PRO A 366 -17.22 9.01 24.67
C PRO A 366 -17.81 10.41 24.92
N LEU A 367 -18.80 10.78 24.11
CA LEU A 367 -19.55 12.02 24.22
C LEU A 367 -20.47 11.93 25.44
N GLY A 368 -20.51 13.02 26.20
CA GLY A 368 -21.35 13.16 27.38
C GLY A 368 -22.74 13.67 27.05
N GLU A 369 -23.51 14.03 28.09
CA GLU A 369 -24.77 14.76 27.92
C GLU A 369 -24.49 16.25 28.09
N ILE A 370 -24.84 17.06 27.08
CA ILE A 370 -24.71 18.52 27.22
C ILE A 370 -25.72 18.98 28.28
N PRO A 371 -25.28 19.60 29.38
CA PRO A 371 -26.20 20.22 30.31
C PRO A 371 -26.93 21.37 29.60
N ASP A 372 -28.27 21.41 29.69
CA ASP A 372 -29.13 22.36 28.96
C ASP A 372 -28.66 23.83 29.03
N ALA A 373 -27.97 24.24 30.11
CA ALA A 373 -27.56 25.63 30.36
C ALA A 373 -26.04 25.89 30.27
N LEU A 374 -25.21 24.92 29.83
CA LEU A 374 -23.75 25.05 29.93
C LEU A 374 -23.21 26.29 29.22
N PHE A 375 -23.74 26.61 28.04
CA PHE A 375 -23.32 27.76 27.22
C PHE A 375 -24.31 28.93 27.25
N ASP A 376 -25.44 28.78 27.95
CA ASP A 376 -26.49 29.80 28.03
C ASP A 376 -26.08 30.95 28.96
N TYR A 377 -26.41 32.17 28.56
CA TYR A 377 -26.13 33.38 29.34
C TYR A 377 -27.40 33.97 29.95
N THR A 378 -27.36 34.21 31.26
CA THR A 378 -28.35 35.01 31.98
C THR A 378 -27.68 36.27 32.53
N SER A 379 -28.35 37.42 32.44
CA SER A 379 -27.79 38.70 32.89
C SER A 379 -27.44 38.67 34.38
N ILE A 380 -26.17 38.95 34.71
CA ILE A 380 -25.71 39.07 36.10
C ILE A 380 -26.40 40.25 36.82
N ALA A 381 -26.90 41.24 36.07
CA ALA A 381 -27.65 42.34 36.66
C ALA A 381 -28.92 41.85 37.38
N TYR A 382 -29.43 40.66 37.03
CA TYR A 382 -30.61 40.08 37.65
C TYR A 382 -30.37 39.58 39.08
N GLU A 383 -29.12 39.30 39.45
CA GLU A 383 -28.72 38.90 40.80
C GLU A 383 -28.63 40.09 41.78
N LEU A 384 -28.66 41.32 41.27
CA LEU A 384 -28.65 42.51 42.12
C LEU A 384 -29.99 42.68 42.85
N PRO A 385 -29.97 43.18 44.11
CA PRO A 385 -31.19 43.50 44.84
C PRO A 385 -32.15 44.37 44.04
N ALA A 386 -33.45 44.07 44.09
CA ALA A 386 -34.50 44.78 43.35
C ALA A 386 -34.51 46.31 43.56
N THR A 387 -33.93 46.79 44.68
CA THR A 387 -33.74 48.22 44.95
C THR A 387 -32.89 48.92 43.90
N TYR A 388 -31.95 48.23 43.24
CA TYR A 388 -31.14 48.79 42.15
C TYR A 388 -31.97 49.08 40.89
N GLY A 389 -33.08 48.34 40.68
CA GLY A 389 -34.00 48.55 39.56
C GLY A 389 -33.52 47.99 38.23
N VAL A 390 -32.56 47.05 38.26
CA VAL A 390 -31.94 46.40 37.10
C VAL A 390 -32.21 44.89 37.03
N SER A 391 -33.01 44.37 37.97
CA SER A 391 -33.45 42.97 37.97
C SER A 391 -34.41 42.69 36.80
N GLU A 392 -34.68 41.42 36.52
CA GLU A 392 -35.56 40.97 35.43
C GLU A 392 -36.95 41.67 35.45
N THR A 393 -37.52 41.86 36.65
CA THR A 393 -38.80 42.55 36.83
C THR A 393 -38.75 44.06 36.57
N GLY A 394 -37.56 44.65 36.58
CA GLY A 394 -37.32 46.07 36.39
C GLY A 394 -38.00 46.99 37.43
N LEU A 395 -38.16 48.26 37.06
CA LEU A 395 -38.83 49.28 37.87
C LEU A 395 -40.33 49.39 37.51
N PRO A 396 -41.22 49.65 38.48
CA PRO A 396 -42.64 49.89 38.22
C PRO A 396 -42.87 50.98 37.18
N SER A 397 -43.91 50.84 36.36
CA SER A 397 -44.26 51.81 35.30
C SER A 397 -44.51 53.23 35.84
N THR A 398 -44.99 53.33 37.09
CA THR A 398 -45.27 54.56 37.85
C THR A 398 -44.02 55.29 38.35
N THR A 399 -42.82 54.72 38.18
CA THR A 399 -41.55 55.27 38.65
C THR A 399 -41.14 56.52 37.85
N THR A 400 -40.51 57.50 38.52
CA THR A 400 -40.07 58.76 37.90
C THR A 400 -39.06 58.54 36.76
N ALA A 401 -39.08 59.42 35.75
CA ALA A 401 -38.14 59.38 34.62
C ALA A 401 -36.68 59.45 35.08
N LYS A 402 -36.37 60.25 36.11
CA LYS A 402 -35.02 60.33 36.70
C LYS A 402 -34.57 58.98 37.26
N ARG A 403 -35.43 58.26 37.99
CA ARG A 403 -35.07 56.96 38.56
C ARG A 403 -34.90 55.88 37.48
N LYS A 404 -35.73 55.90 36.43
CA LYS A 404 -35.55 55.06 35.24
C LYS A 404 -34.21 55.37 34.54
N GLY A 405 -33.86 56.64 34.39
CA GLY A 405 -32.56 57.06 33.83
C GLY A 405 -31.35 56.58 34.65
N LEU A 406 -31.43 56.60 35.98
CA LEU A 406 -30.36 56.07 36.86
C LEU A 406 -30.21 54.55 36.74
N ALA A 407 -31.31 53.82 36.66
CA ALA A 407 -31.27 52.36 36.46
C ALA A 407 -30.66 52.01 35.09
N ARG A 408 -31.04 52.75 34.03
CA ARG A 408 -30.41 52.63 32.70
C ARG A 408 -28.92 52.93 32.74
N GLN A 409 -28.49 53.98 33.45
CA GLN A 409 -27.06 54.27 33.59
C GLN A 409 -26.30 53.10 34.25
N LEU A 410 -26.89 52.47 35.27
CA LEU A 410 -26.30 51.28 35.91
C LEU A 410 -26.27 50.06 34.97
N ARG A 411 -27.35 49.77 34.24
CA ARG A 411 -27.34 48.72 33.20
C ARG A 411 -26.22 48.96 32.18
N GLY A 412 -26.09 50.21 31.73
CA GLY A 412 -25.02 50.60 30.80
C GLY A 412 -23.62 50.36 31.35
N TYR A 413 -23.41 50.57 32.66
CA TYR A 413 -22.15 50.24 33.33
C TYR A 413 -21.89 48.73 33.40
N LEU A 414 -22.93 47.94 33.72
CA LEU A 414 -22.81 46.48 33.84
C LEU A 414 -22.59 45.78 32.50
N LEU A 415 -23.17 46.30 31.40
CA LEU A 415 -23.03 45.73 30.04
C LEU A 415 -21.58 45.44 29.64
N PHE A 416 -20.62 46.25 30.09
CA PHE A 416 -19.19 46.03 29.83
C PHE A 416 -18.71 44.68 30.39
N PHE A 417 -19.11 44.35 31.61
CA PHE A 417 -18.75 43.09 32.27
C PHE A 417 -19.53 41.92 31.67
N GLU A 418 -20.80 42.13 31.35
CA GLU A 418 -21.65 41.12 30.72
C GLU A 418 -21.10 40.66 29.37
N GLN A 419 -20.62 41.60 28.55
CA GLN A 419 -20.06 41.27 27.23
C GLN A 419 -18.77 40.43 27.34
N ILE A 420 -17.96 40.65 28.39
CA ILE A 420 -16.78 39.83 28.67
C ILE A 420 -17.20 38.39 28.98
N LEU A 421 -18.21 38.20 29.84
CA LEU A 421 -18.72 36.88 30.21
C LEU A 421 -19.28 36.12 29.01
N VAL A 422 -20.08 36.80 28.19
CA VAL A 422 -20.67 36.22 26.98
C VAL A 422 -19.62 35.79 25.97
N ASN A 423 -18.52 36.55 25.83
CA ASN A 423 -17.38 36.16 25.00
C ASN A 423 -16.67 34.92 25.56
N TYR A 424 -16.49 34.82 26.88
CA TYR A 424 -15.92 33.62 27.50
C TYR A 424 -16.77 32.38 27.26
N LEU A 425 -18.09 32.48 27.40
CA LEU A 425 -19.00 31.36 27.11
C LEU A 425 -18.90 30.95 25.64
N LYS A 426 -18.76 31.91 24.71
CA LYS A 426 -18.57 31.58 23.30
C LYS A 426 -17.22 30.89 23.04
N GLN A 427 -16.17 31.32 23.72
CA GLN A 427 -14.87 30.68 23.65
C GLN A 427 -14.92 29.24 24.16
N LEU A 428 -15.67 29.00 25.25
CA LEU A 428 -15.84 27.67 25.84
C LEU A 428 -16.62 26.73 24.88
N ASP A 429 -17.74 27.18 24.31
CA ASP A 429 -18.50 26.43 23.29
C ASP A 429 -17.63 26.10 22.06
N SER A 430 -16.76 27.03 21.67
CA SER A 430 -15.90 26.87 20.50
C SER A 430 -14.63 26.06 20.77
N PHE A 431 -14.40 25.62 22.02
CA PHE A 431 -13.22 24.83 22.39
C PHE A 431 -13.08 23.56 21.54
N LYS A 432 -14.19 22.85 21.30
CA LYS A 432 -14.24 21.64 20.45
C LYS A 432 -13.76 21.90 19.01
N ARG A 433 -14.12 23.05 18.43
CA ARG A 433 -13.69 23.45 17.07
C ARG A 433 -12.21 23.85 17.06
N LEU A 434 -11.74 24.47 18.15
CA LEU A 434 -10.38 24.97 18.26
C LEU A 434 -9.34 23.84 18.30
N PHE A 435 -9.67 22.74 18.98
CA PHE A 435 -8.81 21.56 19.15
C PHE A 435 -9.24 20.32 18.34
N ALA A 436 -10.16 20.48 17.39
CA ALA A 436 -10.53 19.43 16.45
C ALA A 436 -9.34 19.01 15.57
N PHE A 437 -9.26 17.74 15.20
CA PHE A 437 -8.32 17.29 14.16
C PHE A 437 -8.80 17.71 12.77
N ARG A 438 -10.13 17.66 12.55
CA ARG A 438 -10.77 18.09 11.30
C ARG A 438 -11.14 19.57 11.39
N GLN A 439 -10.54 20.40 10.54
CA GLN A 439 -10.60 21.87 10.68
C GLN A 439 -11.43 22.49 9.56
N ASP A 440 -12.21 23.51 9.91
CA ASP A 440 -12.84 24.38 8.92
C ASP A 440 -11.77 25.33 8.33
N THR A 441 -11.41 25.10 7.07
CA THR A 441 -10.39 25.88 6.35
C THR A 441 -10.78 27.35 6.19
N THR A 442 -12.08 27.68 6.23
CA THR A 442 -12.55 29.07 6.17
C THR A 442 -12.32 29.84 7.47
N GLU A 443 -12.17 29.13 8.60
CA GLU A 443 -11.93 29.70 9.92
C GLU A 443 -10.50 29.45 10.43
N VAL A 444 -9.54 29.11 9.55
CA VAL A 444 -8.22 28.60 9.97
C VAL A 444 -7.42 29.57 10.85
N LEU A 445 -7.60 30.89 10.70
CA LEU A 445 -6.94 31.91 11.54
C LEU A 445 -7.68 32.22 12.86
N LYS A 446 -8.88 31.67 13.05
CA LYS A 446 -9.73 31.96 14.20
C LYS A 446 -9.20 31.21 15.43
N SER A 447 -8.80 32.00 16.44
CA SER A 447 -8.31 31.50 17.74
C SER A 447 -9.15 32.00 18.91
N TYR A 448 -9.86 33.12 18.73
CA TYR A 448 -10.83 33.63 19.68
C TYR A 448 -12.21 33.65 19.03
N PHE A 449 -13.19 33.33 19.86
CA PHE A 449 -14.60 33.33 19.50
C PHE A 449 -15.32 34.27 20.45
N SER A 450 -16.11 35.17 19.87
CA SER A 450 -16.92 36.13 20.59
C SER A 450 -18.34 36.09 20.06
N GLN A 451 -19.28 36.47 20.90
CA GLN A 451 -20.68 36.61 20.53
C GLN A 451 -21.24 37.84 21.21
N LEU A 452 -22.25 38.45 20.61
CA LEU A 452 -22.90 39.61 21.20
C LEU A 452 -23.85 39.20 22.31
N LEU A 453 -24.05 40.12 23.27
CA LEU A 453 -25.08 39.96 24.30
C LEU A 453 -26.46 39.71 23.67
N PRO A 454 -27.29 38.82 24.25
CA PRO A 454 -28.66 38.59 23.81
C PRO A 454 -29.46 39.88 23.65
N GLU A 455 -30.25 39.97 22.56
CA GLU A 455 -30.99 41.20 22.22
C GLU A 455 -31.92 41.65 23.35
N GLU A 456 -32.48 40.72 24.12
CA GLU A 456 -33.40 40.98 25.23
C GLU A 456 -32.75 41.84 26.34
N ILE A 457 -31.43 41.81 26.44
CA ILE A 457 -30.69 42.52 27.50
C ILE A 457 -30.51 44.00 27.17
N TRP A 458 -30.32 44.36 25.89
CA TRP A 458 -29.91 45.71 25.49
C TRP A 458 -30.91 46.45 24.58
N LYS A 459 -31.74 45.75 23.79
CA LYS A 459 -32.56 46.36 22.73
C LYS A 459 -33.52 47.46 23.21
N ASP A 460 -34.16 47.26 24.36
CA ASP A 460 -35.16 48.19 24.88
C ASP A 460 -34.55 49.44 25.55
N ASP A 461 -33.36 49.30 26.12
CA ASP A 461 -32.70 50.37 26.88
C ASP A 461 -31.60 51.10 26.09
N PHE A 462 -31.00 50.42 25.11
CA PHE A 462 -29.86 50.89 24.30
C PHE A 462 -30.00 50.46 22.82
N PRO A 463 -31.06 50.89 22.11
CA PRO A 463 -31.28 50.52 20.71
C PRO A 463 -30.14 50.93 19.77
N GLU A 464 -29.33 51.92 20.17
CA GLU A 464 -28.11 52.33 19.45
C GLU A 464 -27.06 51.23 19.32
N ILE A 465 -27.07 50.22 20.20
CA ILE A 465 -26.17 49.07 20.12
C ILE A 465 -26.44 48.27 18.84
N ALA A 466 -27.66 48.26 18.31
CA ALA A 466 -27.98 47.58 17.05
C ALA A 466 -27.09 48.07 15.88
N ALA A 467 -26.77 49.37 15.84
CA ALA A 467 -25.90 49.94 14.81
C ALA A 467 -24.41 49.58 15.01
N ILE A 468 -24.01 49.26 16.24
CA ILE A 468 -22.66 48.75 16.56
C ILE A 468 -22.59 47.26 16.16
N VAL A 469 -23.65 46.50 16.45
CA VAL A 469 -23.82 45.08 16.10
C VAL A 469 -23.81 44.86 14.59
N GLU A 470 -24.51 45.69 13.81
CA GLU A 470 -24.49 45.61 12.34
C GLU A 470 -23.11 45.90 11.73
N ALA A 471 -22.21 46.55 12.49
CA ALA A 471 -20.88 46.96 12.03
C ALA A 471 -19.73 46.06 12.54
N ASP A 472 -19.94 45.27 13.60
CA ASP A 472 -18.92 44.46 14.26
C ASP A 472 -19.17 42.96 14.02
N LEU A 473 -18.57 42.48 12.93
CA LEU A 473 -18.45 41.07 12.60
C LEU A 473 -17.48 40.46 13.62
N THR A 474 -17.96 39.63 14.55
CA THR A 474 -17.06 38.71 15.28
C THR A 474 -16.33 37.72 14.33
N GLU A 475 -16.63 37.76 13.03
CA GLU A 475 -15.86 37.17 11.93
C GLU A 475 -14.64 38.00 11.48
N SER A 476 -14.49 39.27 11.85
CA SER A 476 -13.44 40.17 11.36
C SER A 476 -12.48 40.68 12.44
N LEU A 477 -12.10 39.86 13.43
CA LEU A 477 -10.89 40.17 14.19
C LEU A 477 -9.73 40.20 13.17
N PRO A 478 -9.08 41.36 12.95
CA PRO A 478 -8.08 41.49 11.91
C PRO A 478 -6.94 40.51 12.15
N PHE A 479 -6.29 40.10 11.07
CA PHE A 479 -5.00 39.43 11.14
C PHE A 479 -4.10 40.17 12.14
N CYS A 480 -3.63 39.43 13.13
CA CYS A 480 -2.53 39.89 13.96
C CYS A 480 -1.57 38.73 14.14
N GLU A 481 -0.27 39.04 14.20
CA GLU A 481 0.81 38.07 14.42
C GLU A 481 0.53 37.13 15.61
N THR A 482 -0.21 37.62 16.62
CA THR A 482 -0.63 36.84 17.77
C THR A 482 -1.65 35.74 17.44
N ALA A 483 -2.58 35.96 16.50
CA ALA A 483 -3.56 34.96 16.09
C ALA A 483 -2.90 33.79 15.36
N PHE A 484 -2.03 34.09 14.40
CA PHE A 484 -1.21 33.09 13.72
C PHE A 484 -0.38 32.26 14.71
N SER A 485 0.38 32.92 15.60
CA SER A 485 1.23 32.24 16.58
C SER A 485 0.43 31.31 17.50
N ARG A 486 -0.76 31.74 17.94
CA ARG A 486 -1.66 30.90 18.75
C ARG A 486 -2.15 29.67 18.00
N LYS A 487 -2.68 29.84 16.79
CA LYS A 487 -3.19 28.71 16.00
C LYS A 487 -2.08 27.75 15.63
N ASN A 488 -0.91 28.25 15.24
CA ASN A 488 0.24 27.41 14.93
C ASN A 488 0.64 26.51 16.11
N ARG A 489 0.69 27.08 17.33
CA ARG A 489 0.98 26.32 18.56
C ARG A 489 -0.06 25.24 18.86
N ILE A 490 -1.33 25.50 18.55
CA ILE A 490 -2.40 24.50 18.72
C ILE A 490 -2.17 23.34 17.75
N PHE A 491 -1.90 23.62 16.48
CA PHE A 491 -1.57 22.57 15.51
C PHE A 491 -0.27 21.83 15.84
N ASP A 492 0.75 22.51 16.36
CA ASP A 492 1.96 21.84 16.87
C ASP A 492 1.62 20.88 18.01
N HIS A 493 0.72 21.27 18.91
CA HIS A 493 0.27 20.42 20.01
C HIS A 493 -0.51 19.20 19.53
N LEU A 494 -1.40 19.36 18.54
CA LEU A 494 -2.18 18.27 17.97
C LEU A 494 -1.28 17.30 17.19
N LEU A 495 -0.39 17.80 16.33
CA LEU A 495 0.56 16.96 15.58
C LEU A 495 1.57 16.23 16.48
N ALA A 496 1.95 16.84 17.62
CA ALA A 496 2.84 16.20 18.57
C ALA A 496 2.26 14.89 19.17
N GLN A 497 0.93 14.72 19.17
CA GLN A 497 0.29 13.46 19.58
C GLN A 497 0.66 12.30 18.65
N PHE A 498 0.96 12.61 17.39
CA PHE A 498 1.41 11.65 16.37
C PHE A 498 2.93 11.64 16.18
N ASN A 499 3.67 12.33 17.06
CA ASN A 499 5.11 12.54 16.93
C ASN A 499 5.54 13.20 15.60
N GLU A 500 4.63 13.96 14.98
CA GLU A 500 4.88 14.62 13.71
C GLU A 500 5.39 16.06 13.87
N LYS A 501 6.22 16.47 12.90
CA LYS A 501 6.76 17.83 12.81
C LYS A 501 6.56 18.38 11.41
N PHE A 502 5.68 19.36 11.29
CA PHE A 502 5.43 20.06 10.03
C PHE A 502 6.38 21.25 9.80
N ALA A 503 7.35 21.48 10.69
CA ALA A 503 8.07 22.76 10.82
C ALA A 503 9.01 23.10 9.65
N ASP A 504 9.58 22.11 8.96
CA ASP A 504 10.65 22.34 7.99
C ASP A 504 10.11 22.85 6.65
N TYR A 505 9.05 22.24 6.12
CA TYR A 505 8.35 22.75 4.94
C TYR A 505 7.66 24.09 5.21
N ALA A 506 6.99 24.19 6.35
CA ALA A 506 6.46 25.41 6.92
C ALA A 506 7.44 26.60 6.84
N LEU A 507 8.67 26.40 7.33
CA LEU A 507 9.71 27.42 7.33
C LEU A 507 10.20 27.76 5.92
N PHE A 508 10.31 26.76 5.05
CA PHE A 508 10.65 26.97 3.65
C PHE A 508 9.57 27.79 2.93
N SER A 509 8.30 27.35 2.98
CA SER A 509 7.16 27.98 2.31
C SER A 509 7.00 29.45 2.74
N TYR A 510 7.15 29.73 4.04
CA TYR A 510 7.13 31.09 4.56
C TYR A 510 8.21 31.99 3.91
N LYS A 511 9.47 31.52 3.86
CA LYS A 511 10.58 32.27 3.22
C LYS A 511 10.39 32.38 1.71
N TYR A 512 9.94 31.32 1.06
CA TYR A 512 9.73 31.28 -0.38
C TYR A 512 8.65 32.28 -0.82
N ASN A 513 7.49 32.25 -0.17
CA ASN A 513 6.37 33.16 -0.46
C ASN A 513 6.70 34.63 -0.13
N SER A 514 7.52 34.87 0.90
CA SER A 514 8.07 36.22 1.19
C SER A 514 8.84 36.80 0.01
N THR A 515 9.42 35.95 -0.83
CA THR A 515 10.24 36.35 -1.99
C THR A 515 9.37 36.59 -3.24
N ASN A 516 8.17 35.99 -3.30
CA ASN A 516 7.24 36.06 -4.43
C ASN A 516 6.15 37.15 -4.31
N GLY A 517 6.23 38.02 -3.29
CA GLY A 517 5.36 39.20 -3.19
C GLY A 517 3.93 38.95 -2.69
N LEU A 518 3.65 37.76 -2.15
CA LEU A 518 2.40 37.47 -1.45
C LEU A 518 2.26 38.35 -0.20
N SER A 519 1.02 38.72 0.16
CA SER A 519 0.78 39.45 1.41
C SER A 519 1.12 38.55 2.61
N GLN A 520 1.50 39.14 3.75
CA GLN A 520 1.84 38.39 4.96
C GLN A 520 0.65 37.55 5.48
N ASP A 521 -0.57 38.03 5.24
CA ASP A 521 -1.82 37.39 5.65
C ASP A 521 -2.04 36.12 4.81
N ASP A 522 -1.93 36.22 3.48
CA ASP A 522 -2.08 35.08 2.57
C ASP A 522 -1.03 33.99 2.85
N GLN A 523 0.20 34.40 3.17
CA GLN A 523 1.27 33.47 3.56
C GLN A 523 0.91 32.66 4.82
N SER A 524 0.35 33.34 5.82
CA SER A 524 -0.01 32.74 7.10
C SER A 524 -1.24 31.83 6.97
N ILE A 525 -2.21 32.22 6.14
CA ILE A 525 -3.38 31.40 5.80
C ILE A 525 -2.91 30.13 5.09
N ASN A 526 -2.13 30.25 4.01
CA ASN A 526 -1.64 29.10 3.26
C ASN A 526 -0.84 28.13 4.14
N TYR A 527 -0.02 28.67 5.06
CA TYR A 527 0.70 27.88 6.05
C TYR A 527 -0.25 27.06 6.93
N LEU A 528 -1.22 27.70 7.55
CA LEU A 528 -2.10 27.04 8.53
C LEU A 528 -3.07 26.10 7.83
N THR A 529 -3.52 26.42 6.62
CA THR A 529 -4.34 25.54 5.79
C THR A 529 -3.57 24.27 5.46
N ALA A 530 -2.34 24.36 4.94
CA ALA A 530 -1.54 23.18 4.62
C ALA A 530 -1.29 22.30 5.86
N LYS A 531 -0.99 22.91 7.01
CA LYS A 531 -0.78 22.19 8.26
C LYS A 531 -2.06 21.55 8.80
N GLY A 532 -3.20 22.23 8.67
CA GLY A 532 -4.52 21.71 9.02
C GLY A 532 -4.91 20.52 8.14
N SER A 533 -4.73 20.64 6.83
CA SER A 533 -4.96 19.54 5.88
C SER A 533 -4.06 18.33 6.15
N PHE A 534 -2.78 18.56 6.48
CA PHE A 534 -1.88 17.47 6.90
C PHE A 534 -2.38 16.77 8.17
N LEU A 535 -2.84 17.53 9.17
CA LEU A 535 -3.39 16.97 10.41
C LEU A 535 -4.66 16.15 10.15
N GLU A 536 -5.57 16.66 9.34
CA GLU A 536 -6.85 16.03 9.00
C GLU A 536 -6.65 14.72 8.22
N ASN A 537 -5.71 14.71 7.27
CA ASN A 537 -5.41 13.55 6.43
C ASN A 537 -4.36 12.61 7.03
N TYR A 538 -3.83 12.93 8.22
CA TYR A 538 -2.77 12.14 8.84
C TYR A 538 -3.09 10.65 9.01
N PRO A 539 -4.32 10.23 9.40
CA PRO A 539 -4.63 8.81 9.53
C PRO A 539 -4.38 8.03 8.24
N GLU A 540 -4.87 8.52 7.10
CA GLU A 540 -4.67 7.88 5.79
C GLU A 540 -3.19 7.87 5.38
N LEU A 541 -2.49 9.00 5.58
CA LEU A 541 -1.05 9.13 5.26
C LEU A 541 -0.18 8.18 6.11
N SER A 542 -0.51 8.04 7.39
CA SER A 542 0.21 7.19 8.33
C SER A 542 -0.07 5.71 8.06
N GLN A 543 -1.35 5.36 7.86
CA GLN A 543 -1.80 3.99 7.59
C GLN A 543 -1.15 3.44 6.33
N ASN A 544 -1.09 4.23 5.25
CA ASN A 544 -0.63 3.79 3.95
C ASN A 544 0.88 4.04 3.70
N ARG A 545 1.66 4.52 4.67
CA ARG A 545 3.04 5.01 4.43
C ARG A 545 4.00 4.05 3.71
N ASN A 546 3.77 2.74 3.79
CA ASN A 546 4.57 1.69 3.14
C ASN A 546 3.83 1.02 1.97
N ARG A 547 2.60 1.44 1.68
CA ARG A 547 1.77 0.94 0.59
C ARG A 547 2.35 1.42 -0.74
N ALA A 548 2.61 0.46 -1.61
CA ALA A 548 3.16 0.69 -2.92
C ALA A 548 2.09 0.99 -3.96
N TYR A 549 2.52 1.47 -5.12
CA TYR A 549 1.65 1.65 -6.27
C TYR A 549 1.01 0.33 -6.68
N ASN A 550 -0.32 0.31 -6.78
CA ASN A 550 -1.07 -0.83 -7.28
C ASN A 550 -1.03 -0.85 -8.82
N TYR A 551 0.00 -1.48 -9.37
CA TYR A 551 0.18 -1.62 -10.82
C TYR A 551 -0.83 -2.54 -11.50
N SER A 552 -1.69 -3.25 -10.76
CA SER A 552 -2.67 -4.19 -11.35
C SER A 552 -3.93 -3.51 -11.88
N VAL A 553 -4.17 -2.24 -11.51
CA VAL A 553 -5.37 -1.49 -11.90
C VAL A 553 -5.02 -0.56 -13.05
N ALA A 554 -5.75 -0.68 -14.17
CA ALA A 554 -5.64 0.25 -15.28
C ALA A 554 -6.07 1.65 -14.83
N ASN A 555 -5.29 2.68 -15.20
CA ASN A 555 -5.46 4.06 -14.74
C ASN A 555 -6.83 4.64 -15.19
N SER A 556 -7.87 4.44 -14.38
CA SER A 556 -9.27 4.75 -14.73
C SER A 556 -9.72 6.14 -14.26
N GLY A 557 -8.77 7.05 -14.02
CA GLY A 557 -9.01 8.43 -13.61
C GLY A 557 -8.98 8.69 -12.10
N ASN A 558 -8.88 7.65 -11.26
CA ASN A 558 -8.42 7.76 -9.88
C ASN A 558 -7.02 7.14 -9.84
N GLU A 559 -6.00 7.95 -9.56
CA GLU A 559 -4.64 7.41 -9.45
C GLU A 559 -4.55 6.45 -8.26
N PRO A 560 -3.98 5.24 -8.44
CA PRO A 560 -3.73 4.32 -7.34
C PRO A 560 -2.91 4.99 -6.22
N THR A 561 -3.24 4.69 -4.96
CA THR A 561 -2.55 5.27 -3.79
C THR A 561 -1.08 4.86 -3.74
N ASP A 562 -0.16 5.81 -3.92
CA ASP A 562 1.27 5.66 -3.61
C ASP A 562 1.53 6.29 -2.24
N GLY A 563 1.60 5.44 -1.21
CA GLY A 563 1.58 5.90 0.17
C GLY A 563 2.78 6.73 0.58
N LEU A 564 4.00 6.31 0.18
CA LEU A 564 5.22 7.05 0.49
C LEU A 564 5.31 8.34 -0.32
N LYS A 565 4.93 8.33 -1.61
CA LYS A 565 4.82 9.54 -2.44
C LYS A 565 3.85 10.53 -1.81
N ASN A 566 2.66 10.09 -1.41
CA ASN A 566 1.63 10.94 -0.81
C ASN A 566 2.08 11.53 0.53
N LEU A 567 2.73 10.74 1.39
CA LEU A 567 3.28 11.23 2.66
C LEU A 567 4.35 12.30 2.44
N ILE A 568 5.31 12.05 1.55
CA ILE A 568 6.39 12.99 1.22
C ILE A 568 5.80 14.26 0.60
N ALA A 569 4.88 14.13 -0.37
CA ALA A 569 4.21 15.25 -1.01
C ALA A 569 3.46 16.11 0.01
N ALA A 570 2.68 15.49 0.91
CA ALA A 570 1.95 16.21 1.94
C ALA A 570 2.88 16.94 2.92
N LYS A 571 4.00 16.32 3.34
CA LYS A 571 5.01 16.97 4.19
C LYS A 571 5.70 18.14 3.49
N LEU A 572 5.86 18.08 2.17
CA LEU A 572 6.49 19.11 1.34
C LEU A 572 5.47 20.10 0.71
N GLY A 573 4.18 19.93 1.00
CA GLY A 573 3.08 20.62 0.34
C GLY A 573 3.20 20.66 -1.18
N ILE A 574 3.58 19.54 -1.79
CA ILE A 574 3.51 19.30 -3.23
C ILE A 574 2.09 18.83 -3.52
N ASP A 575 1.43 19.49 -4.46
CA ASP A 575 0.10 19.12 -4.92
C ASP A 575 0.25 18.09 -6.04
N LEU A 576 -0.28 16.89 -5.81
CA LEU A 576 -0.25 15.79 -6.78
C LEU A 576 -1.49 15.79 -7.69
N ASP A 577 -2.58 16.45 -7.29
CA ASP A 577 -3.85 16.44 -8.03
C ASP A 577 -3.89 17.51 -9.13
N ASN A 578 -3.13 18.60 -8.96
CA ASN A 578 -2.96 19.63 -9.97
C ASN A 578 -1.77 19.32 -10.88
N SER A 579 -1.93 18.39 -11.82
CA SER A 579 -1.05 18.32 -12.99
C SER A 579 -1.17 19.65 -13.75
N SER A 580 -0.24 20.58 -13.54
CA SER A 580 -0.23 21.81 -14.29
C SER A 580 -0.16 21.47 -15.78
N SER A 581 -0.98 22.13 -16.62
CA SER A 581 -0.95 21.89 -18.08
C SER A 581 0.38 22.30 -18.72
N ASP A 582 1.27 22.93 -17.95
CA ASP A 582 2.60 23.33 -18.34
C ASP A 582 3.64 22.44 -17.63
N SER A 583 4.11 21.40 -18.33
CA SER A 583 5.13 20.46 -17.86
C SER A 583 6.40 21.13 -17.31
N SER A 584 6.67 22.40 -17.66
CA SER A 584 7.83 23.14 -17.18
C SER A 584 7.72 23.63 -15.73
N ASP A 585 6.50 23.66 -15.16
CA ASP A 585 6.24 24.10 -13.78
C ASP A 585 5.61 23.01 -12.90
N SER A 586 5.50 21.77 -13.41
CA SER A 586 5.03 20.64 -12.61
C SER A 586 6.08 20.23 -11.56
N GLU A 587 5.65 20.15 -10.30
CA GLU A 587 6.47 19.67 -9.18
C GLU A 587 6.25 18.17 -8.89
N GLU A 588 5.52 17.49 -9.76
CA GLU A 588 5.29 16.06 -9.64
C GLU A 588 6.63 15.29 -9.62
N PHE A 589 6.69 14.28 -8.76
CA PHE A 589 7.80 13.35 -8.67
C PHE A 589 7.29 11.91 -8.62
N PHE A 590 8.17 10.96 -8.91
CA PHE A 590 7.81 9.54 -8.97
C PHE A 590 8.67 8.72 -8.00
N VAL A 591 8.08 7.64 -7.48
CA VAL A 591 8.77 6.61 -6.70
C VAL A 591 8.74 5.33 -7.53
N VAL A 592 9.90 4.88 -7.99
CA VAL A 592 10.02 3.73 -8.88
C VAL A 592 10.59 2.54 -8.12
N GLU A 593 9.87 1.43 -8.14
CA GLU A 593 10.26 0.20 -7.47
C GLU A 593 11.05 -0.72 -8.38
N HIS A 594 12.26 -1.10 -7.96
CA HIS A 594 13.11 -1.95 -8.79
C HIS A 594 12.59 -3.39 -8.87
N MET A 595 11.81 -3.83 -7.87
CA MET A 595 11.18 -5.14 -7.81
C MET A 595 10.33 -5.45 -9.07
N LEU A 596 9.77 -4.41 -9.69
CA LEU A 596 8.95 -4.55 -10.90
C LEU A 596 9.77 -4.88 -12.16
N PHE A 597 11.10 -4.68 -12.11
CA PHE A 597 12.03 -4.96 -13.21
C PHE A 597 12.75 -6.30 -13.08
N LYS A 598 12.36 -7.14 -12.11
CA LYS A 598 13.01 -8.45 -11.96
C LYS A 598 12.92 -9.28 -13.26
N PRO A 599 13.97 -10.05 -13.62
CA PRO A 599 13.94 -10.93 -14.78
C PRO A 599 12.95 -12.09 -14.58
N ASP A 600 12.34 -12.58 -15.66
CA ASP A 600 11.31 -13.64 -15.60
C ASP A 600 11.40 -14.68 -16.74
N GLU A 601 12.58 -14.80 -17.37
CA GLU A 601 12.85 -15.66 -18.54
C GLU A 601 12.06 -15.31 -19.82
N SER A 602 11.22 -14.27 -19.82
CA SER A 602 10.44 -13.89 -21.01
C SER A 602 11.29 -13.33 -22.15
N SER A 603 12.54 -12.94 -21.88
CA SER A 603 13.45 -12.44 -22.90
C SER A 603 14.73 -13.25 -22.96
N VAL A 604 15.13 -13.64 -24.17
CA VAL A 604 16.47 -14.18 -24.43
C VAL A 604 17.55 -13.12 -24.15
N LEU A 605 17.22 -11.83 -24.18
CA LEU A 605 18.11 -10.75 -23.75
C LEU A 605 18.44 -10.81 -22.26
N ASP A 606 17.57 -11.37 -21.41
CA ASP A 606 17.92 -11.54 -20.01
C ASP A 606 19.03 -12.62 -19.84
N LEU A 607 19.17 -13.54 -20.80
CA LEU A 607 20.23 -14.56 -20.85
C LEU A 607 21.61 -13.98 -21.23
N ILE A 608 21.65 -12.76 -21.78
CA ILE A 608 22.83 -12.19 -22.44
C ILE A 608 23.22 -10.78 -21.93
N CYS A 609 22.28 -10.00 -21.40
CA CYS A 609 22.55 -8.64 -20.94
C CYS A 609 22.97 -8.59 -19.47
N SER A 610 24.14 -9.16 -19.21
CA SER A 610 24.80 -9.11 -17.91
C SER A 610 25.76 -7.90 -17.78
N GLU A 611 25.77 -6.99 -18.74
CA GLU A 611 26.82 -5.98 -18.78
C GLU A 611 26.59 -4.84 -17.78
N ARG A 612 27.22 -5.00 -16.61
CA ARG A 612 27.53 -3.94 -15.63
C ARG A 612 26.32 -3.49 -14.81
N ILE A 613 26.05 -4.19 -13.73
CA ILE A 613 25.32 -3.63 -12.58
C ILE A 613 26.18 -2.49 -12.01
N GLU A 614 25.69 -1.26 -11.82
CA GLU A 614 26.55 -0.22 -11.20
C GLU A 614 26.96 -0.62 -9.77
N GLU A 615 28.12 -0.15 -9.27
CA GLU A 615 28.67 -0.57 -7.97
C GLU A 615 27.67 -0.41 -6.81
N ASP A 616 26.79 0.60 -6.87
CA ASP A 616 25.77 0.89 -5.86
C ASP A 616 24.62 -0.13 -5.80
N TYR A 617 24.49 -0.98 -6.84
CA TYR A 617 23.42 -1.97 -7.01
C TYR A 617 23.89 -3.42 -6.90
N GLN A 618 25.15 -3.67 -6.51
CA GLN A 618 25.68 -5.04 -6.40
C GLN A 618 25.33 -5.74 -5.08
N PRO A 619 25.21 -7.09 -5.08
CA PRO A 619 25.00 -7.93 -6.26
C PRO A 619 23.53 -7.89 -6.75
N ASP A 620 22.62 -7.34 -5.94
CA ASP A 620 21.17 -7.40 -6.13
C ASP A 620 20.59 -6.00 -6.43
N PRO A 621 20.24 -5.72 -7.70
CA PRO A 621 19.69 -4.43 -8.10
C PRO A 621 18.18 -4.29 -7.84
N TYR A 622 17.51 -5.36 -7.40
CA TYR A 622 16.05 -5.43 -7.35
C TYR A 622 15.50 -5.37 -5.92
N SER A 623 16.05 -6.19 -5.01
CA SER A 623 15.48 -6.35 -3.66
C SER A 623 15.60 -5.08 -2.83
N TYR A 624 14.48 -4.61 -2.30
CA TYR A 624 14.43 -3.46 -1.38
C TYR A 624 15.13 -2.22 -1.96
N ARG A 625 14.97 -1.95 -3.27
CA ARG A 625 15.51 -0.77 -3.95
C ARG A 625 14.42 0.10 -4.57
N LEU A 626 14.58 1.41 -4.37
CA LEU A 626 13.76 2.46 -4.97
C LEU A 626 14.61 3.47 -5.74
N THR A 627 14.03 4.10 -6.75
CA THR A 627 14.56 5.33 -7.33
C THR A 627 13.50 6.43 -7.27
N PHE A 628 13.84 7.56 -6.65
CA PHE A 628 13.02 8.77 -6.66
C PHE A 628 13.37 9.62 -7.88
N ILE A 629 12.37 9.95 -8.70
CA ILE A 629 12.53 10.80 -9.88
C ILE A 629 11.95 12.17 -9.56
N ILE A 630 12.82 13.18 -9.46
CA ILE A 630 12.42 14.54 -9.11
C ILE A 630 12.73 15.53 -10.24
N PRO A 631 11.94 16.61 -10.39
CA PRO A 631 12.26 17.68 -11.32
C PRO A 631 13.56 18.38 -10.94
N LYS A 632 14.43 18.61 -11.92
CA LYS A 632 15.72 19.29 -11.69
C LYS A 632 15.56 20.76 -11.35
N GLN A 633 14.60 21.46 -11.96
CA GLN A 633 14.41 22.92 -11.79
C GLN A 633 12.94 23.40 -11.87
N ALA A 634 11.95 22.53 -11.99
CA ALA A 634 10.55 22.94 -12.08
C ALA A 634 10.03 23.51 -10.76
N GLY A 635 9.17 24.54 -10.81
CA GLY A 635 8.59 25.18 -9.62
C GLY A 635 9.63 25.50 -8.52
N ARG A 636 9.36 25.02 -7.31
CA ARG A 636 10.20 25.18 -6.11
C ARG A 636 11.49 24.36 -6.18
N PHE A 637 11.61 23.35 -7.03
CA PHE A 637 12.87 22.62 -7.23
C PHE A 637 13.97 23.52 -7.81
N SER A 638 13.65 24.67 -8.42
CA SER A 638 14.66 25.69 -8.76
C SER A 638 15.43 26.23 -7.54
N ASN A 639 14.89 26.08 -6.33
CA ASN A 639 15.49 26.56 -5.08
C ASN A 639 16.28 25.45 -4.37
N SER A 640 17.60 25.64 -4.19
CA SER A 640 18.47 24.65 -3.54
C SER A 640 18.06 24.31 -2.09
N ASN A 641 17.43 25.23 -1.35
CA ASN A 641 16.95 24.93 0.00
C ASN A 641 15.73 24.00 -0.02
N PHE A 642 14.86 24.14 -1.02
CA PHE A 642 13.74 23.22 -1.21
C PHE A 642 14.25 21.82 -1.56
N LYS A 643 15.22 21.73 -2.49
CA LYS A 643 15.83 20.44 -2.82
C LYS A 643 16.43 19.75 -1.60
N ASN A 644 17.18 20.47 -0.77
CA ASN A 644 17.74 19.91 0.46
C ASN A 644 16.65 19.40 1.40
N LEU A 645 15.55 20.15 1.54
CA LEU A 645 14.39 19.72 2.31
C LEU A 645 13.75 18.45 1.73
N VAL A 646 13.60 18.35 0.40
CA VAL A 646 13.12 17.15 -0.29
C VAL A 646 14.03 15.97 0.03
N TYR A 647 15.35 16.13 -0.09
CA TYR A 647 16.33 15.09 0.21
C TYR A 647 16.28 14.62 1.66
N ASP A 648 16.18 15.54 2.61
CA ASP A 648 16.05 15.21 4.03
C ASP A 648 14.72 14.50 4.32
N THR A 649 13.64 14.90 3.66
CA THR A 649 12.32 14.27 3.81
C THR A 649 12.32 12.85 3.23
N ILE A 650 12.81 12.66 2.01
CA ILE A 650 12.98 11.32 1.40
C ILE A 650 13.78 10.42 2.35
N LYS A 651 14.90 10.93 2.88
CA LYS A 651 15.76 10.17 3.80
C LYS A 651 15.06 9.76 5.10
N ASN A 652 14.25 10.65 5.67
CA ASN A 652 13.59 10.41 6.95
C ASN A 652 12.34 9.53 6.82
N GLU A 653 11.67 9.57 5.66
CA GLU A 653 10.43 8.82 5.43
C GLU A 653 10.63 7.47 4.76
N THR A 654 11.73 7.27 4.03
CA THR A 654 12.03 5.97 3.39
C THR A 654 12.36 4.91 4.46
N PRO A 655 11.75 3.71 4.42
CA PRO A 655 12.04 2.65 5.37
C PRO A 655 13.53 2.27 5.41
N ALA A 656 14.09 2.11 6.62
CA ALA A 656 15.54 1.95 6.81
C ALA A 656 16.17 0.70 6.15
N HIS A 657 15.35 -0.31 5.82
CA HIS A 657 15.79 -1.52 5.13
C HIS A 657 15.73 -1.41 3.60
N ILE A 658 15.13 -0.33 3.07
CA ILE A 658 15.02 -0.05 1.65
C ILE A 658 16.10 0.94 1.24
N GLY A 659 16.97 0.54 0.32
CA GLY A 659 17.93 1.42 -0.31
C GLY A 659 17.25 2.29 -1.36
N TYR A 660 17.68 3.55 -1.50
CA TYR A 660 17.11 4.43 -2.52
C TYR A 660 18.18 5.29 -3.21
N THR A 661 17.90 5.64 -4.46
CA THR A 661 18.63 6.64 -5.26
C THR A 661 17.70 7.80 -5.60
N VAL A 662 18.24 8.99 -5.88
CA VAL A 662 17.45 10.13 -6.38
C VAL A 662 18.03 10.62 -7.70
N LEU A 663 17.20 10.70 -8.73
CA LEU A 663 17.55 11.23 -10.05
C LEU A 663 16.85 12.56 -10.30
N GLU A 664 17.64 13.57 -10.69
CA GLU A 664 17.13 14.89 -11.06
C GLU A 664 17.00 15.01 -12.59
N LEU A 665 15.77 15.02 -13.11
CA LEU A 665 15.51 15.08 -14.55
C LEU A 665 15.15 16.49 -15.03
N THR A 666 15.67 16.90 -16.19
CA THR A 666 15.20 18.08 -16.92
C THR A 666 13.76 17.87 -17.42
N ALA A 667 13.05 18.92 -17.82
CA ALA A 667 11.67 18.79 -18.31
C ALA A 667 11.56 17.83 -19.52
N THR A 668 12.57 17.80 -20.39
CA THR A 668 12.61 16.87 -21.54
C THR A 668 12.81 15.42 -21.08
N GLU A 669 13.80 15.17 -20.21
CA GLU A 669 14.07 13.83 -19.65
C GLU A 669 12.88 13.33 -18.81
N MET A 670 12.22 14.21 -18.07
CA MET A 670 11.03 13.87 -17.28
C MET A 670 9.87 13.45 -18.18
N SER A 671 9.63 14.17 -19.29
CA SER A 671 8.58 13.80 -20.25
C SER A 671 8.85 12.44 -20.89
N GLU A 672 10.10 12.16 -21.26
CA GLU A 672 10.52 10.87 -21.80
C GLU A 672 10.33 9.76 -20.77
N PHE A 673 10.80 9.97 -19.53
CA PHE A 673 10.62 9.03 -18.43
C PHE A 673 9.14 8.73 -18.17
N THR A 674 8.28 9.75 -18.06
CA THR A 674 6.85 9.57 -17.77
C THR A 674 6.14 8.78 -18.87
N GLU A 675 6.48 9.03 -20.14
CA GLU A 675 5.94 8.25 -21.27
C GLU A 675 6.37 6.77 -21.18
N VAL A 676 7.66 6.51 -21.01
CA VAL A 676 8.19 5.15 -20.90
C VAL A 676 7.64 4.43 -19.66
N TYR A 677 7.53 5.12 -18.52
CA TYR A 677 7.01 4.56 -17.27
C TYR A 677 5.54 4.14 -17.39
N HIS A 678 4.68 4.97 -17.98
CA HIS A 678 3.27 4.61 -18.20
C HIS A 678 3.11 3.45 -19.18
N ASN A 679 3.91 3.44 -20.26
CA ASN A 679 3.91 2.33 -21.21
C ASN A 679 4.40 1.04 -20.54
N PHE A 680 5.45 1.10 -19.71
CA PHE A 680 5.94 -0.03 -18.93
C PHE A 680 4.86 -0.59 -18.00
N LEU A 681 4.17 0.25 -17.22
CA LEU A 681 3.11 -0.22 -16.33
C LEU A 681 1.96 -0.90 -17.09
N THR A 682 1.59 -0.34 -18.25
CA THR A 682 0.56 -0.93 -19.13
C THR A 682 1.01 -2.29 -19.66
N GLU A 683 2.25 -2.38 -20.17
CA GLU A 683 2.79 -3.61 -20.72
C GLU A 683 3.10 -4.66 -19.64
N LEU A 684 3.42 -4.25 -18.41
CA LEU A 684 3.56 -5.17 -17.27
C LEU A 684 2.25 -5.92 -16.98
N ILE A 685 1.11 -5.23 -17.04
CA ILE A 685 -0.21 -5.87 -16.90
C ILE A 685 -0.46 -6.84 -18.06
N ASN A 686 -0.23 -6.38 -19.30
CA ASN A 686 -0.41 -7.21 -20.50
C ASN A 686 0.49 -8.46 -20.45
N HIS A 687 1.72 -8.32 -19.95
CA HIS A 687 2.71 -9.38 -19.83
C HIS A 687 2.28 -10.45 -18.84
N LYS A 688 1.79 -10.05 -17.66
CA LYS A 688 1.22 -10.99 -16.68
C LYS A 688 0.00 -11.74 -17.21
N GLN A 689 -0.68 -11.21 -18.22
CA GLN A 689 -1.78 -11.88 -18.92
C GLN A 689 -1.34 -12.71 -20.13
N GLY A 690 -0.03 -12.77 -20.43
CA GLY A 690 0.54 -13.47 -21.58
C GLY A 690 0.28 -12.78 -22.93
N ASN A 691 -0.02 -11.48 -22.90
CA ASN A 691 -0.47 -10.70 -24.07
C ASN A 691 0.49 -9.55 -24.44
N SER A 692 1.67 -9.45 -23.83
CA SER A 692 2.62 -8.37 -24.13
C SER A 692 3.71 -8.80 -25.11
N THR A 693 3.97 -7.96 -26.09
CA THR A 693 5.09 -8.06 -27.03
C THR A 693 6.18 -7.02 -26.76
N SER A 694 5.88 -6.02 -25.92
CA SER A 694 6.69 -4.81 -25.73
C SER A 694 7.16 -4.62 -24.28
N TYR A 695 6.82 -5.53 -23.37
CA TYR A 695 7.22 -5.50 -21.97
C TYR A 695 8.73 -5.34 -21.81
N ASN A 696 9.51 -6.19 -22.46
CA ASN A 696 10.97 -6.18 -22.36
C ASN A 696 11.60 -4.91 -22.96
N LEU A 697 10.99 -4.32 -23.99
CA LEU A 697 11.43 -3.05 -24.56
C LEU A 697 11.31 -1.91 -23.54
N TYR A 698 10.12 -1.71 -22.99
CA TYR A 698 9.88 -0.60 -22.04
C TYR A 698 10.56 -0.84 -20.69
N ARG A 699 10.63 -2.10 -20.24
CA ARG A 699 11.45 -2.49 -19.07
C ARG A 699 12.91 -2.10 -19.27
N GLY A 700 13.49 -2.43 -20.43
CA GLY A 700 14.89 -2.11 -20.76
C GLY A 700 15.14 -0.60 -20.84
N GLN A 701 14.30 0.13 -21.56
CA GLN A 701 14.36 1.61 -21.65
C GLN A 701 14.32 2.27 -20.27
N LEU A 702 13.40 1.82 -19.42
CA LEU A 702 13.24 2.37 -18.08
C LEU A 702 14.45 2.05 -17.19
N MET A 703 14.94 0.82 -17.22
CA MET A 703 16.15 0.43 -16.50
C MET A 703 17.36 1.28 -16.94
N GLU A 704 17.53 1.55 -18.24
CA GLU A 704 18.61 2.44 -18.73
C GLU A 704 18.43 3.88 -18.25
N LEU A 705 17.23 4.45 -18.36
CA LEU A 705 16.93 5.81 -17.87
C LEU A 705 17.20 5.96 -16.36
N LEU A 706 16.98 4.89 -15.60
CA LEU A 706 17.19 4.85 -14.16
C LEU A 706 18.64 4.50 -13.76
N GLY A 707 19.49 4.11 -14.71
CA GLY A 707 20.83 3.58 -14.42
C GLY A 707 20.80 2.23 -13.69
N ILE A 708 19.68 1.50 -13.75
CA ILE A 708 19.52 0.19 -13.13
C ILE A 708 20.08 -0.86 -14.09
N GLY A 709 21.40 -0.98 -14.07
CA GLY A 709 22.12 -1.80 -15.05
C GLY A 709 22.04 -1.20 -16.47
N ARG A 710 22.68 -1.88 -17.42
CA ARG A 710 22.59 -1.55 -18.85
C ARG A 710 22.01 -2.75 -19.59
N PRO A 711 20.68 -2.95 -19.56
CA PRO A 711 20.09 -3.88 -20.52
C PRO A 711 20.42 -3.31 -21.90
N ARG A 712 21.26 -4.00 -22.69
CA ARG A 712 21.55 -3.50 -24.04
C ARG A 712 20.24 -3.47 -24.79
N ILE A 713 19.73 -2.26 -25.06
CA ILE A 713 18.55 -2.09 -25.90
C ILE A 713 18.96 -2.54 -27.30
N PRO A 714 18.25 -3.51 -27.90
CA PRO A 714 18.62 -3.97 -29.23
C PRO A 714 18.56 -2.81 -30.23
N VAL A 715 19.57 -2.72 -31.09
CA VAL A 715 19.52 -1.88 -32.29
C VAL A 715 18.56 -2.49 -33.31
N LEU A 716 18.41 -3.81 -33.26
CA LEU A 716 17.47 -4.60 -34.05
C LEU A 716 16.99 -5.79 -33.21
N HIS A 717 15.68 -6.02 -33.18
CA HIS A 717 15.10 -7.24 -32.62
C HIS A 717 14.05 -7.80 -33.57
N LEU A 718 14.33 -8.97 -34.14
CA LEU A 718 13.42 -9.70 -34.99
C LEU A 718 13.01 -10.99 -34.30
N ASP A 719 11.73 -11.12 -33.95
CA ASP A 719 11.16 -12.32 -33.33
C ASP A 719 10.11 -12.94 -34.26
N ALA A 720 10.17 -14.26 -34.43
CA ALA A 720 9.19 -15.01 -35.19
C ALA A 720 7.85 -15.14 -34.46
N GLN A 721 7.75 -14.82 -33.17
CA GLN A 721 6.46 -14.70 -32.49
C GLN A 721 5.69 -13.47 -32.99
N ASP A 722 6.39 -12.37 -33.28
CA ASP A 722 5.82 -11.07 -33.68
C ASP A 722 6.34 -10.57 -35.03
N VAL A 723 6.10 -11.36 -36.08
CA VAL A 723 6.66 -11.12 -37.43
C VAL A 723 6.12 -9.86 -38.12
N LEU A 724 4.89 -9.42 -37.80
CA LEU A 724 4.18 -8.34 -38.50
C LEU A 724 3.95 -7.11 -37.63
N ASP A 725 3.96 -5.92 -38.24
CA ASP A 725 3.65 -4.64 -37.56
C ASP A 725 2.25 -4.61 -36.90
N SER A 726 1.36 -5.54 -37.28
CA SER A 726 -0.01 -5.64 -36.77
C SER A 726 -0.16 -6.46 -35.49
N GLN A 727 0.92 -7.00 -34.91
CA GLN A 727 0.92 -7.83 -33.68
C GLN A 727 -0.05 -9.03 -33.74
N ILE A 728 -0.30 -9.55 -34.95
CA ILE A 728 -1.06 -10.78 -35.17
C ILE A 728 -0.15 -11.71 -35.98
N ALA A 729 0.13 -12.89 -35.43
CA ALA A 729 0.96 -13.89 -36.10
C ALA A 729 0.38 -14.24 -37.50
N PRO A 730 1.24 -14.35 -38.54
CA PRO A 730 0.80 -14.83 -39.85
C PRO A 730 0.22 -16.25 -39.75
N GLY A 731 -0.65 -16.63 -40.69
CA GLY A 731 -1.04 -18.05 -40.80
C GLY A 731 0.17 -18.91 -41.21
N ASP A 732 0.23 -20.15 -40.73
CA ASP A 732 1.27 -21.12 -41.12
C ASP A 732 1.41 -21.23 -42.65
N GLY A 733 2.63 -21.17 -43.16
CA GLY A 733 2.92 -21.19 -44.60
C GLY A 733 2.86 -19.83 -45.31
N THR A 734 2.66 -18.72 -44.58
CA THR A 734 2.66 -17.36 -45.17
C THR A 734 4.06 -16.92 -45.58
N TYR A 735 4.21 -16.31 -46.76
CA TYR A 735 5.47 -15.68 -47.18
C TYR A 735 5.68 -14.36 -46.45
N VAL A 736 6.83 -14.20 -45.79
CA VAL A 736 7.16 -13.03 -44.98
C VAL A 736 8.08 -12.11 -45.77
N THR A 737 7.51 -11.10 -46.43
CA THR A 737 8.27 -10.13 -47.23
C THR A 737 8.91 -9.02 -46.40
N LYS A 738 8.43 -8.82 -45.17
CA LYS A 738 8.94 -7.86 -44.20
C LYS A 738 8.83 -8.50 -42.81
N TRP A 739 9.96 -8.62 -42.12
CA TRP A 739 10.03 -9.00 -40.71
C TRP A 739 10.08 -7.72 -39.88
N ALA A 740 9.07 -7.51 -39.03
CA ALA A 740 8.94 -6.34 -38.17
C ALA A 740 10.11 -6.24 -37.17
N ASP A 741 10.54 -5.01 -36.88
CA ASP A 741 11.60 -4.71 -35.92
C ASP A 741 10.94 -4.28 -34.62
N LEU A 742 11.17 -5.04 -33.56
CA LEU A 742 10.57 -4.85 -32.23
C LEU A 742 11.36 -3.88 -31.37
N SER A 743 12.53 -3.43 -31.81
CA SER A 743 13.35 -2.51 -31.03
C SER A 743 12.86 -1.04 -31.07
N GLY A 744 11.84 -0.75 -31.87
CA GLY A 744 11.33 0.60 -32.10
C GLY A 744 12.17 1.46 -33.06
N ASN A 745 13.30 0.94 -33.58
CA ASN A 745 14.19 1.68 -34.48
C ASN A 745 13.75 1.62 -35.96
N ASN A 746 12.70 0.85 -36.28
CA ASN A 746 12.11 0.75 -37.61
C ASN A 746 13.11 0.17 -38.65
N HIS A 747 14.01 -0.72 -38.20
CA HIS A 747 15.05 -1.39 -38.99
C HIS A 747 14.61 -2.71 -39.63
N HIS A 748 13.39 -2.74 -40.16
CA HIS A 748 12.76 -3.95 -40.70
C HIS A 748 13.60 -4.73 -41.72
N ALA A 749 13.61 -6.06 -41.60
CA ALA A 749 14.28 -6.94 -42.57
C ALA A 749 13.34 -7.27 -43.73
N CYS A 750 13.75 -6.94 -44.96
CA CYS A 750 12.89 -7.02 -46.13
C CYS A 750 13.43 -8.01 -47.17
N ALA A 751 12.53 -8.79 -47.77
CA ALA A 751 12.86 -9.62 -48.92
C ALA A 751 12.87 -8.77 -50.20
N GLU A 752 13.72 -9.11 -51.17
CA GLU A 752 13.73 -8.46 -52.49
C GLU A 752 12.38 -8.66 -53.23
N SER A 753 11.73 -9.82 -53.04
CA SER A 753 10.45 -10.18 -53.64
C SER A 753 9.74 -11.30 -52.84
N GLU A 754 8.46 -11.57 -53.14
CA GLU A 754 7.75 -12.73 -52.56
C GLU A 754 8.45 -14.08 -52.84
N ASN A 755 9.13 -14.22 -53.98
CA ASN A 755 9.82 -15.47 -54.33
C ASN A 755 11.13 -15.68 -53.55
N THR A 756 11.64 -14.62 -52.91
CA THR A 756 12.85 -14.64 -52.06
C THR A 756 12.49 -14.45 -50.58
N ALA A 757 11.20 -14.41 -50.24
CA ALA A 757 10.73 -14.33 -48.87
C ALA A 757 10.86 -15.70 -48.17
N PRO A 758 11.26 -15.73 -46.89
CA PRO A 758 11.09 -16.92 -46.07
C PRO A 758 9.61 -17.21 -45.79
N VAL A 759 9.34 -18.43 -45.33
CA VAL A 759 7.98 -18.90 -45.03
C VAL A 759 7.79 -19.00 -43.53
N TYR A 760 6.72 -18.41 -43.00
CA TYR A 760 6.35 -18.50 -41.59
C TYR A 760 5.94 -19.93 -41.21
N GLN A 761 6.44 -20.40 -40.07
CA GLN A 761 6.06 -21.67 -39.48
C GLN A 761 5.64 -21.48 -38.03
N GLU A 762 4.40 -21.84 -37.70
CA GLU A 762 3.86 -21.70 -36.33
C GLU A 762 4.54 -22.66 -35.34
N ASN A 763 4.87 -23.87 -35.79
CA ASN A 763 5.53 -24.92 -34.99
C ASN A 763 6.86 -25.35 -35.62
N GLY A 764 7.78 -24.39 -35.79
CA GLY A 764 9.03 -24.60 -36.51
C GLY A 764 10.14 -25.23 -35.67
N LEU A 765 10.83 -24.39 -34.89
CA LEU A 765 12.06 -24.72 -34.16
C LEU A 765 11.79 -25.86 -33.15
N GLY A 766 12.08 -27.10 -33.53
CA GLY A 766 11.84 -28.29 -32.70
C GLY A 766 10.37 -28.56 -32.34
N SER A 767 9.41 -27.96 -33.05
CA SER A 767 7.98 -27.94 -32.69
C SER A 767 7.65 -27.24 -31.36
N LEU A 768 8.52 -26.32 -30.92
CA LEU A 768 8.38 -25.60 -29.65
C LEU A 768 8.15 -24.09 -29.84
N LEU A 769 8.74 -23.49 -30.89
CA LEU A 769 8.67 -22.06 -31.16
C LEU A 769 8.31 -21.77 -32.63
N PRO A 770 7.61 -20.66 -32.91
CA PRO A 770 7.49 -20.13 -34.25
C PRO A 770 8.86 -19.85 -34.88
N SER A 771 8.95 -19.94 -36.20
CA SER A 771 10.19 -19.63 -36.92
C SER A 771 9.93 -19.21 -38.37
N LEU A 772 10.89 -18.52 -38.97
CA LEU A 772 10.95 -18.30 -40.41
C LEU A 772 11.83 -19.36 -41.07
N LYS A 773 11.25 -20.12 -41.99
CA LYS A 773 11.96 -21.10 -42.80
C LYS A 773 12.54 -20.45 -44.04
N PHE A 774 13.87 -20.45 -44.12
CA PHE A 774 14.64 -19.99 -45.25
C PHE A 774 14.96 -21.15 -46.20
N THR A 775 14.92 -20.87 -47.50
CA THR A 775 15.39 -21.76 -48.57
C THR A 775 16.70 -21.24 -49.15
N ALA A 776 17.35 -22.02 -50.02
CA ALA A 776 18.54 -21.56 -50.74
C ALA A 776 18.32 -20.31 -51.63
N GLN A 777 17.07 -19.89 -51.86
CA GLN A 777 16.71 -18.67 -52.59
C GLN A 777 16.14 -17.58 -51.68
N SER A 778 15.88 -17.88 -50.40
CA SER A 778 15.31 -16.92 -49.47
C SER A 778 16.42 -16.09 -48.81
N ALA A 779 16.19 -14.79 -48.65
CA ALA A 779 17.07 -13.91 -47.89
C ALA A 779 16.28 -12.66 -47.47
N LEU A 780 16.60 -12.13 -46.30
CA LEU A 780 16.12 -10.81 -45.88
C LEU A 780 17.32 -9.87 -45.76
N GLU A 781 17.15 -8.62 -46.17
CA GLU A 781 18.17 -7.58 -46.08
C GLU A 781 17.67 -6.42 -45.22
N ILE A 782 18.59 -5.87 -44.44
CA ILE A 782 18.39 -4.63 -43.69
C ILE A 782 19.39 -3.61 -44.23
N ASN A 783 18.86 -2.58 -44.89
CA ASN A 783 19.64 -1.53 -45.54
C ASN A 783 20.00 -0.40 -44.57
N ASN A 784 20.56 -0.73 -43.42
CA ASN A 784 21.01 0.21 -42.39
C ASN A 784 22.35 -0.25 -41.80
N ALA A 785 23.15 0.72 -41.34
CA ALA A 785 24.40 0.46 -40.62
C ALA A 785 24.09 0.09 -39.15
N LEU A 786 23.70 -1.17 -38.92
CA LEU A 786 23.35 -1.68 -37.58
C LEU A 786 24.57 -2.05 -36.72
N ILE A 787 25.72 -2.27 -37.36
CA ILE A 787 26.91 -2.85 -36.73
C ILE A 787 27.99 -1.80 -36.64
N THR A 788 28.40 -1.49 -35.42
CA THR A 788 29.52 -0.58 -35.13
C THR A 788 30.78 -1.35 -34.82
N ASP A 789 31.85 -0.66 -34.41
CA ASP A 789 33.11 -1.34 -34.09
C ASP A 789 33.03 -2.21 -32.84
N ASP A 790 32.15 -1.90 -31.89
CA ASP A 790 31.71 -2.78 -30.81
C ASP A 790 30.30 -3.27 -31.13
N PHE A 791 30.05 -4.58 -31.03
CA PHE A 791 28.71 -5.11 -31.26
C PHE A 791 28.53 -6.51 -30.64
N SER A 792 27.28 -6.92 -30.49
CA SER A 792 26.93 -8.33 -30.27
C SER A 792 25.74 -8.74 -31.13
N VAL A 793 25.84 -9.90 -31.78
CA VAL A 793 24.75 -10.45 -32.59
C VAL A 793 24.38 -11.81 -32.06
N MET A 794 23.10 -11.99 -31.76
CA MET A 794 22.53 -13.26 -31.36
C MET A 794 21.57 -13.77 -32.44
N VAL A 795 21.63 -15.07 -32.70
CA VAL A 795 20.71 -15.76 -33.59
C VAL A 795 20.23 -17.04 -32.91
N VAL A 796 18.91 -17.23 -32.85
CA VAL A 796 18.27 -18.50 -32.48
C VAL A 796 17.87 -19.23 -33.76
N PHE A 797 18.49 -20.38 -34.00
CA PHE A 797 18.38 -21.06 -35.28
C PHE A 797 18.35 -22.58 -35.16
N LYS A 798 17.88 -23.22 -36.23
CA LYS A 798 18.02 -24.65 -36.46
C LYS A 798 18.42 -24.88 -37.91
N THR A 799 19.51 -25.58 -38.10
CA THR A 799 20.07 -25.87 -39.43
C THR A 799 19.47 -27.16 -39.99
N LEU A 800 19.39 -27.30 -41.31
CA LEU A 800 19.11 -28.61 -41.92
C LEU A 800 20.43 -29.36 -42.14
N ALA A 801 20.42 -30.70 -42.00
CA ALA A 801 21.59 -31.52 -42.28
C ALA A 801 21.97 -31.41 -43.77
N GLN A 802 23.17 -30.91 -44.06
CA GLN A 802 23.67 -30.72 -45.42
C GLN A 802 24.60 -31.89 -45.80
N ASP A 803 24.06 -32.90 -46.49
CA ASP A 803 24.81 -34.11 -46.86
C ASP A 803 26.02 -33.80 -47.76
N GLY A 804 27.22 -34.22 -47.33
CA GLY A 804 28.44 -34.17 -48.15
C GLY A 804 29.15 -32.82 -48.24
N THR A 805 28.80 -31.85 -47.37
CA THR A 805 29.37 -30.49 -47.36
C THR A 805 29.92 -30.06 -45.98
N GLU A 806 30.49 -31.01 -45.23
CA GLU A 806 30.96 -30.82 -43.84
C GLU A 806 31.89 -29.61 -43.63
N THR A 807 32.64 -29.19 -44.65
CA THR A 807 33.57 -28.05 -44.56
C THR A 807 33.04 -26.73 -45.12
N ALA A 808 31.85 -26.74 -45.74
CA ALA A 808 31.24 -25.53 -46.31
C ALA A 808 30.67 -24.68 -45.19
N TYR A 809 30.94 -23.37 -45.22
CA TYR A 809 30.39 -22.39 -44.28
C TYR A 809 29.14 -21.74 -44.84
N PHE A 810 28.10 -21.66 -44.03
CA PHE A 810 26.82 -21.08 -44.36
C PHE A 810 26.50 -19.94 -43.37
N PRO A 811 26.49 -18.68 -43.80
CA PRO A 811 26.16 -17.54 -42.94
C PRO A 811 24.67 -17.53 -42.60
N LEU A 812 24.35 -17.36 -41.33
CA LEU A 812 22.99 -17.08 -40.85
C LEU A 812 22.75 -15.57 -40.78
N ILE A 813 23.80 -14.82 -40.46
CA ILE A 813 23.79 -13.37 -40.52
C ILE A 813 25.18 -12.89 -40.90
N ALA A 814 25.25 -11.94 -41.82
CA ALA A 814 26.51 -11.40 -42.31
C ALA A 814 26.33 -9.96 -42.77
N GLY A 815 27.40 -9.19 -42.63
CA GLY A 815 27.45 -7.88 -43.27
C GLY A 815 27.80 -7.95 -44.75
N ASP A 816 27.48 -6.88 -45.47
CA ASP A 816 27.56 -6.77 -46.94
C ASP A 816 28.98 -6.54 -47.50
N GLN A 817 29.96 -6.24 -46.65
CA GLN A 817 31.33 -5.89 -47.05
C GLN A 817 32.36 -6.98 -46.70
N ALA A 818 33.46 -7.01 -47.45
CA ALA A 818 34.54 -8.00 -47.28
C ALA A 818 35.27 -7.93 -45.91
N THR A 819 35.25 -6.77 -45.24
CA THR A 819 35.78 -6.56 -43.89
C THR A 819 34.64 -6.42 -42.88
N SER A 820 33.61 -7.26 -43.00
CA SER A 820 32.47 -7.29 -42.09
C SER A 820 32.47 -8.55 -41.20
N PHE A 821 31.50 -8.61 -40.30
CA PHE A 821 31.26 -9.74 -39.44
C PHE A 821 30.44 -10.84 -40.13
N THR A 822 30.50 -12.04 -39.58
CA THR A 822 29.58 -13.11 -39.96
C THR A 822 29.38 -14.06 -38.78
N LEU A 823 28.16 -14.58 -38.64
CA LEU A 823 27.78 -15.67 -37.75
C LEU A 823 26.96 -16.68 -38.54
N GLY A 824 27.29 -17.96 -38.40
CA GLY A 824 26.70 -19.03 -39.18
C GLY A 824 27.17 -20.40 -38.71
N PHE A 825 27.13 -21.37 -39.61
CA PHE A 825 27.46 -22.76 -39.29
C PHE A 825 28.19 -23.47 -40.44
N LYS A 826 28.78 -24.63 -40.15
CA LYS A 826 29.32 -25.55 -41.17
C LYS A 826 28.36 -26.69 -41.46
N GLY A 827 28.49 -27.37 -42.60
CA GLY A 827 27.60 -28.48 -42.98
C GLY A 827 27.50 -29.63 -41.97
N ASN A 828 28.49 -29.80 -41.08
CA ASN A 828 28.45 -30.76 -39.97
C ASN A 828 27.69 -30.28 -38.72
N GLY A 829 27.29 -29.02 -38.66
CA GLY A 829 26.54 -28.42 -37.55
C GLY A 829 27.31 -27.29 -36.85
N ASP A 830 28.64 -27.35 -36.83
CA ASP A 830 29.51 -26.49 -36.02
C ASP A 830 29.18 -25.01 -36.17
N ALA A 831 28.99 -24.31 -35.04
CA ALA A 831 28.78 -22.87 -35.01
C ALA A 831 30.07 -22.13 -35.33
N VAL A 832 29.98 -21.13 -36.20
CA VAL A 832 31.14 -20.41 -36.72
C VAL A 832 30.84 -18.93 -36.78
N ALA A 833 31.72 -18.11 -36.23
CA ALA A 833 31.60 -16.66 -36.27
C ALA A 833 32.96 -15.98 -36.45
N GLY A 834 33.00 -14.78 -36.99
CA GLY A 834 34.27 -14.09 -37.19
C GLY A 834 34.18 -12.77 -37.92
N ILE A 835 35.34 -12.13 -38.06
CA ILE A 835 35.51 -10.86 -38.77
C ILE A 835 36.59 -11.03 -39.82
N GLY A 836 36.27 -10.70 -41.07
CA GLY A 836 37.20 -10.84 -42.19
C GLY A 836 37.75 -12.26 -42.32
N SER A 837 39.05 -12.47 -42.07
CA SER A 837 39.69 -13.80 -42.13
C SER A 837 39.81 -14.52 -40.78
N GLU A 838 39.43 -13.89 -39.67
CA GLU A 838 39.59 -14.45 -38.33
C GLU A 838 38.28 -15.10 -37.86
N MET A 839 38.23 -16.43 -37.83
CA MET A 839 37.01 -17.22 -37.54
C MET A 839 37.16 -18.10 -36.28
N LEU A 840 36.19 -18.01 -35.37
CA LEU A 840 35.93 -18.94 -34.28
C LEU A 840 35.08 -20.12 -34.81
N THR A 841 35.33 -21.34 -34.31
CA THR A 841 34.52 -22.52 -34.63
C THR A 841 34.32 -23.31 -33.35
N ILE A 842 33.07 -23.62 -33.04
CA ILE A 842 32.67 -24.44 -31.88
C ILE A 842 31.95 -25.68 -32.41
N GLU A 843 32.26 -26.84 -31.83
CA GLU A 843 31.56 -28.08 -32.15
C GLU A 843 30.11 -28.00 -31.66
N SER A 844 29.15 -28.27 -32.54
CA SER A 844 27.73 -28.29 -32.21
C SER A 844 26.98 -29.33 -33.03
N LYS A 845 25.66 -29.49 -32.79
CA LYS A 845 24.89 -30.59 -33.36
C LYS A 845 23.99 -30.12 -34.50
N ALA A 846 24.27 -30.58 -35.73
CA ALA A 846 23.38 -30.35 -36.87
C ALA A 846 21.94 -30.80 -36.60
N ALA A 847 20.97 -30.12 -37.23
CA ALA A 847 19.54 -30.42 -37.11
C ALA A 847 18.96 -30.32 -35.69
N SER A 848 19.67 -29.67 -34.76
CA SER A 848 19.17 -29.31 -33.43
C SER A 848 19.03 -27.79 -33.32
N PRO A 849 18.04 -27.27 -32.57
CA PRO A 849 17.97 -25.87 -32.21
C PRO A 849 19.21 -25.44 -31.42
N HIS A 850 19.74 -24.27 -31.73
CA HIS A 850 20.85 -23.64 -31.03
C HIS A 850 20.64 -22.12 -30.95
N MET A 851 21.19 -21.52 -29.89
CA MET A 851 21.36 -20.08 -29.76
C MET A 851 22.85 -19.76 -29.87
N ALA A 852 23.26 -18.99 -30.87
CA ALA A 852 24.64 -18.52 -30.95
C ALA A 852 24.70 -17.01 -30.80
N MET A 853 25.64 -16.53 -29.99
CA MET A 853 25.94 -15.10 -29.86
C MET A 853 27.40 -14.83 -30.20
N PHE A 854 27.63 -13.88 -31.09
CA PHE A 854 28.93 -13.39 -31.48
C PHE A 854 29.16 -11.96 -31.00
N CYS A 855 30.22 -11.74 -30.22
CA CYS A 855 30.58 -10.43 -29.67
C CYS A 855 31.93 -9.97 -30.21
N ARG A 856 32.06 -8.67 -30.49
CA ARG A 856 33.33 -7.99 -30.72
C ARG A 856 33.52 -6.89 -29.66
N ASP A 857 34.68 -6.90 -29.02
CA ASP A 857 35.17 -5.80 -28.17
C ASP A 857 36.41 -5.22 -28.85
N GLU A 858 36.25 -4.10 -29.54
CA GLU A 858 37.30 -3.34 -30.21
C GLU A 858 38.33 -2.82 -29.21
N THR A 859 37.89 -2.38 -28.03
CA THR A 859 38.77 -1.79 -27.02
C THR A 859 39.72 -2.84 -26.44
N ALA A 860 39.20 -4.03 -26.13
CA ALA A 860 40.00 -5.18 -25.69
C ALA A 860 40.72 -5.87 -26.87
N GLY A 861 40.27 -5.64 -28.11
CA GLY A 861 40.85 -6.22 -29.32
C GLY A 861 40.56 -7.72 -29.44
N GLU A 862 39.37 -8.17 -29.04
CA GLU A 862 39.01 -9.58 -29.03
C GLU A 862 37.59 -9.84 -29.56
N ILE A 863 37.36 -11.10 -29.94
CA ILE A 863 36.05 -11.63 -30.30
C ILE A 863 35.69 -12.83 -29.44
N ARG A 864 34.41 -12.96 -29.13
CA ARG A 864 33.85 -14.03 -28.29
C ARG A 864 32.69 -14.71 -29.01
N LEU A 865 32.58 -16.02 -28.87
CA LEU A 865 31.46 -16.79 -29.40
C LEU A 865 30.87 -17.63 -28.26
N TYR A 866 29.58 -17.42 -28.04
CA TYR A 866 28.76 -18.11 -27.07
C TYR A 866 27.82 -19.06 -27.80
N LEU A 867 27.58 -20.23 -27.22
CA LEU A 867 26.63 -21.21 -27.72
C LEU A 867 25.75 -21.66 -26.56
N ASP A 868 24.43 -21.62 -26.77
CA ASP A 868 23.40 -22.07 -25.83
C ASP A 868 23.58 -21.49 -24.41
N GLY A 869 23.93 -20.19 -24.33
CA GLY A 869 24.09 -19.44 -23.08
C GLY A 869 25.50 -19.47 -22.47
N ALA A 870 26.38 -20.36 -22.94
CA ALA A 870 27.73 -20.50 -22.41
C ALA A 870 28.79 -19.81 -23.28
N LEU A 871 29.77 -19.14 -22.65
CA LEU A 871 30.98 -18.69 -23.34
C LEU A 871 31.86 -19.88 -23.68
N GLU A 872 31.99 -20.18 -24.97
CA GLU A 872 32.74 -21.35 -25.44
C GLU A 872 34.14 -20.98 -25.95
N MET A 873 34.29 -19.79 -26.57
CA MET A 873 35.58 -19.40 -27.14
C MET A 873 35.79 -17.88 -27.16
N THR A 874 36.99 -17.46 -26.75
CA THR A 874 37.51 -16.09 -26.89
C THR A 874 38.78 -16.10 -27.74
N ARG A 875 38.97 -15.07 -28.58
CA ARG A 875 40.19 -14.89 -29.37
C ARG A 875 40.57 -13.42 -29.50
N GLU A 876 41.84 -13.11 -29.21
CA GLU A 876 42.45 -11.82 -29.53
C GLU A 876 42.65 -11.68 -31.05
N LEU A 877 42.25 -10.53 -31.61
CA LEU A 877 42.37 -10.20 -33.02
C LEU A 877 43.81 -9.82 -33.36
N THR A 878 44.35 -10.35 -34.47
CA THR A 878 45.71 -9.98 -34.90
C THR A 878 45.78 -8.58 -35.52
N THR A 879 44.66 -8.06 -36.01
CA THR A 879 44.51 -6.71 -36.57
C THR A 879 43.15 -6.13 -36.21
N ASN A 880 43.12 -4.99 -35.53
CA ASN A 880 41.88 -4.30 -35.17
C ASN A 880 41.40 -3.44 -36.35
N THR A 881 40.71 -4.06 -37.31
CA THR A 881 40.23 -3.40 -38.53
C THR A 881 38.82 -2.87 -38.30
N ALA A 882 38.59 -1.59 -38.59
CA ALA A 882 37.27 -0.99 -38.47
C ALA A 882 36.25 -1.69 -39.38
N LEU A 883 35.04 -1.92 -38.85
CA LEU A 883 33.93 -2.50 -39.61
C LEU A 883 33.32 -1.44 -40.54
N ALA A 884 32.86 -1.87 -41.71
CA ALA A 884 32.35 -0.97 -42.75
C ALA A 884 31.00 -1.41 -43.32
N SER A 885 30.24 -2.23 -42.58
CA SER A 885 28.97 -2.77 -43.05
C SER A 885 27.94 -1.64 -43.22
N THR A 886 27.31 -1.57 -44.39
CA THR A 886 26.21 -0.64 -44.67
C THR A 886 24.85 -1.33 -44.76
N ALA A 887 24.86 -2.66 -44.86
CA ALA A 887 23.69 -3.51 -44.80
C ALA A 887 24.02 -4.82 -44.07
N VAL A 888 22.97 -5.48 -43.59
CA VAL A 888 23.04 -6.80 -42.97
C VAL A 888 22.09 -7.75 -43.71
N ALA A 889 22.60 -8.93 -44.08
CA ALA A 889 21.83 -9.98 -44.73
C ALA A 889 21.55 -11.11 -43.73
N ILE A 890 20.30 -11.57 -43.69
CA ILE A 890 19.81 -12.66 -42.86
C ILE A 890 19.57 -13.89 -43.73
N ALA A 891 20.21 -14.98 -43.34
CA ALA A 891 20.25 -16.30 -43.98
C ALA A 891 20.53 -16.26 -45.49
N PRO A 892 21.56 -15.55 -45.99
CA PRO A 892 21.78 -15.43 -47.42
C PRO A 892 22.18 -16.77 -48.05
N GLY A 893 21.23 -17.38 -48.77
CA GLY A 893 21.48 -18.59 -49.58
C GLY A 893 21.63 -19.88 -48.77
N VAL A 894 21.05 -19.96 -47.57
CA VAL A 894 21.11 -21.13 -46.69
C VAL A 894 19.72 -21.65 -46.34
N GLU A 895 19.58 -22.97 -46.28
CA GLU A 895 18.37 -23.60 -45.74
C GLU A 895 18.47 -23.74 -44.21
N CYS A 896 17.68 -22.95 -43.50
CA CYS A 896 17.61 -22.94 -42.04
C CYS A 896 16.24 -22.47 -41.55
N GLU A 897 15.97 -22.70 -40.26
CA GLU A 897 14.86 -22.11 -39.52
C GLU A 897 15.46 -21.07 -38.56
N LEU A 898 14.96 -19.84 -38.57
CA LEU A 898 15.34 -18.78 -37.63
C LEU A 898 14.14 -18.41 -36.77
N ALA A 899 14.29 -18.47 -35.45
CA ALA A 899 13.26 -18.00 -34.52
C ALA A 899 13.50 -16.54 -34.15
N GLU A 900 14.76 -16.14 -33.95
CA GLU A 900 15.07 -14.81 -33.42
C GLU A 900 16.42 -14.31 -33.91
N VAL A 901 16.51 -13.00 -34.16
CA VAL A 901 17.75 -12.29 -34.50
C VAL A 901 17.82 -10.99 -33.72
N ILE A 902 18.90 -10.81 -32.97
CA ILE A 902 19.13 -9.62 -32.16
C ILE A 902 20.49 -9.01 -32.49
N VAL A 903 20.54 -7.69 -32.62
CA VAL A 903 21.78 -6.91 -32.74
C VAL A 903 21.84 -5.91 -31.59
N LEU A 904 22.95 -5.92 -30.85
CA LEU A 904 23.25 -5.07 -29.69
C LEU A 904 24.50 -4.22 -29.92
#